data_AF-A0AAE2YL88-F1
#
_entry.id   AF-A0AAE2YL88-F1
#
_cell.length_a   1.000
_cell.length_b   1.000
_cell.length_c   1.000
_cell.angle_alpha   90.00
_cell.angle_beta   90.00
_cell.angle_gamma   90.00
#
_symmetry.space_group_name_H-M   'P 1'
#
loop_
_entity.id
_entity.type
_entity.pdbx_description
1 polymer ?
#
loop_
_entity_poly.entity_id
_entity_poly.type
_entity_poly.pdbx_seq_one_letter_code
_entity_poly.pdbx_strand_id
1 'polypeptide(L)'
;MKMAMNSFIPRLSHKEIWKGRILPVAAGLIGTFALILLIMLSLASSNTQFFDNYFIWLYAANIIIGASLTLVILILVVVIAVRWHKGRFGTRLIAKLAMIFGLVGVVPGLILYGVSLQFVSRSIETWFDVQTESALEAGLELGRATLSSSLAELQDEGRIIADQIQRLPNNASPAELTLLLSRMRDQFGIQEITIFNGRQMIVATAASGALEAHAAAPTPEIMSQASKVNGSAYIDEPNNTDGTQAYRLRAIVPLVKERASSGHSFGLNLQYQKEFWYLQLIKPVPEAISKNTIAVQAAYTDYQEKSLGRSGLKKMFVGTLTLTLFFALFVAVVLALLLGRQLARPLLMLLRGTQAVAQGDLSPKPELDTGDELGMLTRQFNVMTRQLSDTRKSLQESKTFLETVLGNLTAGVCIFDKNFNVVSSNAGADRIFRQDLTKLDGKALHEIPALEEFEQAIKEGFATMKLSIAAGGDAATVNTEGASPVWQKQIQLHATNEFENELGVTLFVRGTELAPDLKMVVFDDITDVVSAQRSIAWSEVARRLAHEIKNPLTPIQLSAERLQHKLAGSLSPEQEEMLNRSTDTIIGQVRAMKEMVNDFRDFAKTPAPQLKPVSINALTQEILGLYEGSPLRVILDPHCPDIMGDPTQLRQVIHNLLQNAQDAILEGSHQNEPVQVKTELVHYGEANGIMQNAVRLTISDSGSGFPAKILARAFEPYVTTKSKGTGLGLAVVKKIIEDHSAKIEIRNRMQGEEVIGAKVSILFMNLAKEAA
;
A
#
# COMPACT_ATOMS: atom_id res chain seq x y z
N MET A 1 -33.30 -10.53 31.39
CA MET A 1 -32.44 -9.49 32.02
C MET A 1 -31.41 -8.92 31.03
N LYS A 2 -31.86 -8.49 29.84
CA LYS A 2 -31.02 -7.88 28.77
C LYS A 2 -31.68 -6.63 28.15
N MET A 3 -32.78 -6.18 28.75
CA MET A 3 -33.69 -5.19 28.17
C MET A 3 -33.85 -3.92 29.04
N ALA A 4 -33.26 -3.91 30.25
CA ALA A 4 -33.38 -2.79 31.19
C ALA A 4 -32.16 -1.84 31.22
N MET A 5 -31.08 -2.11 30.46
CA MET A 5 -29.85 -1.31 30.48
C MET A 5 -29.69 -0.40 29.26
N ASN A 6 -30.80 -0.05 28.60
CA ASN A 6 -30.83 0.81 27.41
C ASN A 6 -31.58 2.14 27.62
N SER A 7 -32.06 2.44 28.83
CA SER A 7 -32.94 3.59 29.08
C SER A 7 -32.30 4.78 29.82
N PHE A 8 -31.01 4.74 30.17
CA PHE A 8 -30.39 5.78 31.01
C PHE A 8 -29.24 6.58 30.40
N ILE A 9 -29.02 6.49 29.08
CA ILE A 9 -28.02 7.32 28.38
C ILE A 9 -28.76 8.14 27.33
N PRO A 10 -28.78 9.48 27.42
CA PRO A 10 -29.46 10.30 26.43
C PRO A 10 -28.86 10.05 25.05
N ARG A 11 -29.74 9.97 24.03
CA ARG A 11 -29.41 9.92 22.60
C ARG A 11 -28.68 11.19 22.17
N LEU A 12 -27.44 11.39 22.62
CA LEU A 12 -26.51 12.35 22.05
C LEU A 12 -25.85 11.68 20.85
N SER A 13 -26.19 12.19 19.66
CA SER A 13 -25.63 11.88 18.35
C SER A 13 -24.18 11.39 18.41
N HIS A 14 -24.02 10.07 18.25
CA HIS A 14 -22.73 9.36 18.34
C HIS A 14 -21.75 9.68 17.20
N LYS A 15 -22.08 10.60 16.28
CA LYS A 15 -21.31 10.86 15.06
C LYS A 15 -20.45 12.13 15.08
N GLU A 16 -20.76 13.12 15.92
CA GLU A 16 -20.03 14.41 15.89
C GLU A 16 -18.99 14.57 17.02
N ILE A 17 -19.27 14.13 18.25
CA ILE A 17 -18.31 14.28 19.37
C ILE A 17 -17.01 13.47 19.14
N TRP A 18 -17.10 12.39 18.36
CA TRP A 18 -15.98 11.48 18.10
C TRP A 18 -15.18 11.79 16.83
N LYS A 19 -15.67 12.69 15.96
CA LYS A 19 -14.93 13.17 14.80
C LYS A 19 -14.17 14.44 15.16
N GLY A 20 -12.94 14.25 15.65
CA GLY A 20 -11.85 15.21 15.51
C GLY A 20 -11.66 16.20 16.67
N ARG A 21 -10.59 15.99 17.43
CA ARG A 21 -9.90 16.99 18.29
C ARG A 21 -10.61 17.53 19.54
N ILE A 22 -11.94 17.56 19.66
CA ILE A 22 -12.61 18.19 20.82
C ILE A 22 -12.25 17.53 22.16
N LEU A 23 -12.43 16.21 22.30
CA LEU A 23 -12.11 15.49 23.55
C LEU A 23 -10.62 15.60 23.96
N PRO A 24 -9.63 15.38 23.07
CA PRO A 24 -8.22 15.55 23.46
C PRO A 24 -7.84 17.01 23.72
N VAL A 25 -8.44 17.99 23.05
CA VAL A 25 -8.22 19.42 23.34
C VAL A 25 -8.79 19.80 24.70
N ALA A 26 -10.02 19.38 25.02
CA ALA A 26 -10.63 19.59 26.32
C ALA A 26 -9.84 18.91 27.45
N ALA A 27 -9.40 17.67 27.23
CA ALA A 27 -8.51 16.96 28.17
C ALA A 27 -7.18 17.71 28.36
N GLY A 28 -6.58 18.22 27.27
CA GLY A 28 -5.36 19.03 27.31
C GLY A 28 -5.54 20.30 28.15
N LEU A 29 -6.63 21.04 27.94
CA LEU A 29 -6.96 22.25 28.71
C LEU A 29 -7.16 21.96 30.20
N ILE A 30 -7.92 20.90 30.53
CA ILE A 30 -8.12 20.49 31.93
C ILE A 30 -6.78 20.10 32.57
N GLY A 31 -5.92 19.39 31.83
CA GLY A 31 -4.56 19.06 32.27
C GLY A 31 -3.70 20.30 32.54
N THR A 32 -3.73 21.31 31.66
CA THR A 32 -2.98 22.56 31.89
C THR A 32 -3.52 23.34 33.08
N PHE A 33 -4.85 23.42 33.25
CA PHE A 33 -5.45 24.06 34.42
C PHE A 33 -5.12 23.33 35.72
N ALA A 34 -5.11 21.99 35.71
CA ALA A 34 -4.69 21.19 36.85
C ALA A 34 -3.22 21.42 37.22
N LEU A 35 -2.33 21.51 36.23
CA LEU A 35 -0.92 21.82 36.45
C LEU A 35 -0.72 23.23 37.03
N ILE A 36 -1.40 24.23 36.47
CA ILE A 36 -1.37 25.61 37.00
C ILE A 36 -1.89 25.65 38.43
N LEU A 37 -3.00 24.95 38.71
CA LEU A 37 -3.55 24.89 40.05
C LEU A 37 -2.59 24.21 41.04
N LEU A 38 -1.92 23.12 40.65
CA LEU A 38 -0.88 22.48 41.47
C LEU A 38 0.28 23.42 41.79
N ILE A 39 0.75 24.20 40.80
CA ILE A 39 1.80 25.20 40.99
C ILE A 39 1.31 26.30 41.95
N MET A 40 0.07 26.78 41.78
CA MET A 40 -0.54 27.76 42.68
C MET A 40 -0.68 27.26 44.12
N LEU A 41 -1.12 26.01 44.34
CA LEU A 41 -1.19 25.44 45.69
C LEU A 41 0.20 25.25 46.32
N SER A 42 1.21 24.91 45.52
CA SER A 42 2.60 24.83 45.98
C SER A 42 3.10 26.21 46.46
N LEU A 43 2.87 27.26 45.67
CA LEU A 43 3.23 28.64 46.05
C LEU A 43 2.43 29.12 47.26
N ALA A 44 1.14 28.84 47.32
CA ALA A 44 0.27 29.21 48.43
C ALA A 44 0.70 28.58 49.76
N SER A 45 1.24 27.35 49.74
CA SER A 45 1.76 26.68 50.94
C SER A 45 2.96 27.41 51.58
N SER A 46 3.62 28.32 50.87
CA SER A 46 4.78 29.08 51.37
C SER A 46 4.43 30.47 51.90
N ASN A 47 3.19 30.96 51.67
CA ASN A 47 2.76 32.31 52.00
C ASN A 47 1.43 32.29 52.76
N THR A 48 1.50 32.45 54.10
CA THR A 48 0.35 32.40 55.02
C THR A 48 -0.72 33.45 54.67
N GLN A 49 -0.32 34.67 54.29
CA GLN A 49 -1.27 35.75 53.99
C GLN A 49 -2.01 35.54 52.66
N PHE A 50 -1.34 34.96 51.67
CA PHE A 50 -1.98 34.57 50.41
C PHE A 50 -2.95 33.40 50.63
N PHE A 51 -2.54 32.43 51.45
CA PHE A 51 -3.36 31.28 51.81
C PHE A 51 -4.68 31.71 52.46
N ASP A 52 -4.64 32.58 53.48
CA ASP A 52 -5.84 32.99 54.21
C ASP A 52 -6.85 33.73 53.33
N ASN A 53 -6.38 34.61 52.43
CA ASN A 53 -7.24 35.39 51.54
C ASN A 53 -7.92 34.57 50.44
N TYR A 54 -7.25 33.53 49.93
CA TYR A 54 -7.71 32.77 48.76
C TYR A 54 -8.10 31.32 49.07
N PHE A 55 -8.07 30.90 50.34
CA PHE A 55 -8.34 29.51 50.75
C PHE A 55 -9.62 28.93 50.14
N ILE A 56 -10.74 29.66 50.24
CA ILE A 56 -12.05 29.19 49.75
C ILE A 56 -12.02 29.01 48.23
N TRP A 57 -11.43 29.96 47.50
CA TRP A 57 -11.33 29.91 46.05
C TRP A 57 -10.39 28.80 45.57
N LEU A 58 -9.23 28.63 46.21
CA LEU A 58 -8.29 27.55 45.90
C LEU A 58 -8.89 26.18 46.19
N TYR A 59 -9.59 26.04 47.32
CA TYR A 59 -10.27 24.80 47.69
C TYR A 59 -11.41 24.47 46.72
N ALA A 60 -12.25 25.45 46.35
CA ALA A 60 -13.31 25.26 45.36
C ALA A 60 -12.74 24.90 43.98
N ALA A 61 -11.69 25.59 43.53
CA ALA A 61 -11.01 25.29 42.27
C ALA A 61 -10.45 23.85 42.28
N ASN A 62 -9.91 23.40 43.41
CA ASN A 62 -9.41 22.04 43.56
C ASN A 62 -10.52 20.99 43.41
N ILE A 63 -11.68 21.20 44.05
CA ILE A 63 -12.84 20.31 43.89
C ILE A 63 -13.32 20.29 42.43
N ILE A 64 -13.44 21.46 41.79
CA ILE A 64 -13.93 21.56 40.40
C ILE A 64 -12.98 20.86 39.43
N ILE A 65 -11.68 21.10 39.53
CA ILE A 65 -10.68 20.47 38.65
C ILE A 65 -10.56 18.98 38.95
N GLY A 66 -10.56 18.57 40.22
CA GLY A 66 -10.56 17.17 40.61
C GLY A 66 -11.78 16.40 40.07
N ALA A 67 -12.97 16.99 40.17
CA ALA A 67 -14.20 16.43 39.59
C ALA A 67 -14.12 16.35 38.05
N SER A 68 -13.58 17.39 37.41
CA SER A 68 -13.37 17.43 35.95
C SER A 68 -12.39 16.35 35.48
N LEU A 69 -11.25 16.19 36.16
CA LEU A 69 -10.27 15.11 35.89
C LEU A 69 -10.90 13.73 36.09
N THR A 70 -11.65 13.54 37.18
CA THR A 70 -12.35 12.28 37.46
C THR A 70 -13.34 11.94 36.36
N LEU A 71 -14.14 12.91 35.92
CA LEU A 71 -15.07 12.75 34.80
C LEU A 71 -14.34 12.37 33.51
N VAL A 72 -13.25 13.05 33.18
CA VAL A 72 -12.45 12.76 31.99
C VAL A 72 -11.83 11.36 32.07
N ILE A 73 -11.25 10.98 33.20
CA ILE A 73 -10.70 9.64 33.44
C ILE A 73 -11.80 8.58 33.27
N LEU A 74 -12.97 8.78 33.87
CA LEU A 74 -14.11 7.87 33.75
C LEU A 74 -14.56 7.72 32.29
N ILE A 75 -14.68 8.84 31.56
CA ILE A 75 -14.98 8.82 30.12
C ILE A 75 -13.90 8.01 29.38
N LEU A 76 -12.62 8.26 29.62
CA LEU A 76 -11.51 7.54 28.96
C LEU A 76 -11.55 6.04 29.24
N VAL A 77 -11.82 5.64 30.48
CA VAL A 77 -11.97 4.23 30.88
C VAL A 77 -13.18 3.59 30.20
N VAL A 78 -14.33 4.25 30.20
CA VAL A 78 -15.55 3.78 29.51
C VAL A 78 -15.29 3.65 28.00
N VAL A 79 -14.59 4.60 27.40
CA VAL A 79 -14.18 4.55 25.99
C VAL A 79 -13.34 3.31 25.70
N ILE A 80 -12.36 3.00 26.57
CA ILE A 80 -11.53 1.79 26.44
C ILE A 80 -12.40 0.53 26.58
N ALA A 81 -13.28 0.47 27.58
CA ALA A 81 -14.15 -0.67 27.85
C ALA A 81 -15.16 -0.93 26.71
N VAL A 82 -15.79 0.12 26.17
CA VAL A 82 -16.71 0.00 25.03
C VAL A 82 -15.95 -0.47 23.77
N ARG A 83 -14.74 0.04 23.53
CA ARG A 83 -13.89 -0.41 22.41
C ARG A 83 -13.48 -1.87 22.55
N TRP A 84 -13.24 -2.33 23.78
CA TRP A 84 -12.98 -3.75 24.08
C TRP A 84 -14.20 -4.61 23.72
N HIS A 85 -15.39 -4.21 24.17
CA HIS A 85 -16.60 -5.01 23.99
C HIS A 85 -17.13 -5.04 22.55
N LYS A 86 -16.91 -3.97 21.76
CA LYS A 86 -17.33 -3.89 20.35
C LYS A 86 -16.52 -4.76 19.37
N GLY A 87 -15.53 -5.54 19.84
CA GLY A 87 -14.89 -6.60 19.07
C GLY A 87 -14.15 -6.19 17.78
N ARG A 88 -13.91 -4.89 17.56
CA ARG A 88 -13.21 -4.43 16.35
C ARG A 88 -11.75 -4.85 16.39
N PHE A 89 -11.27 -5.39 15.29
CA PHE A 89 -9.89 -5.84 15.12
C PHE A 89 -8.89 -4.71 15.48
N GLY A 90 -7.96 -5.00 16.41
CA GLY A 90 -6.98 -4.04 16.95
C GLY A 90 -7.34 -3.39 18.30
N THR A 91 -8.61 -3.44 18.75
CA THR A 91 -8.98 -2.80 20.03
C THR A 91 -8.48 -3.56 21.26
N ARG A 92 -8.30 -4.88 21.16
CA ARG A 92 -7.74 -5.71 22.24
C ARG A 92 -6.30 -5.32 22.59
N LEU A 93 -5.46 -5.06 21.57
CA LEU A 93 -4.07 -4.67 21.79
C LEU A 93 -3.99 -3.31 22.49
N ILE A 94 -4.71 -2.30 21.97
CA ILE A 94 -4.74 -0.95 22.55
C ILE A 94 -5.22 -0.98 23.99
N ALA A 95 -6.27 -1.76 24.26
CA ALA A 95 -6.83 -1.82 25.60
C ALA A 95 -5.98 -2.66 26.57
N LYS A 96 -5.28 -3.71 26.11
CA LYS A 96 -4.29 -4.44 26.92
C LYS A 96 -3.13 -3.54 27.33
N LEU A 97 -2.58 -2.77 26.38
CA LEU A 97 -1.54 -1.77 26.67
C LEU A 97 -2.04 -0.70 27.64
N ALA A 98 -3.25 -0.17 27.41
CA ALA A 98 -3.85 0.83 28.29
C ALA A 98 -4.07 0.31 29.71
N MET A 99 -4.45 -0.96 29.89
CA MET A 99 -4.56 -1.59 31.21
C MET A 99 -3.21 -1.73 31.89
N ILE A 100 -2.16 -2.17 31.18
CA ILE A 100 -0.81 -2.31 31.75
C ILE A 100 -0.28 -0.97 32.21
N PHE A 101 -0.28 0.04 31.34
CA PHE A 101 0.20 1.39 31.70
C PHE A 101 -0.67 2.05 32.77
N GLY A 102 -1.98 1.83 32.74
CA GLY A 102 -2.89 2.29 33.78
C GLY A 102 -2.55 1.67 35.14
N LEU A 103 -2.33 0.36 35.20
CA LEU A 103 -1.98 -0.33 36.45
C LEU A 103 -0.63 0.14 37.00
N VAL A 104 0.38 0.29 36.13
CA VAL A 104 1.71 0.80 36.50
C VAL A 104 1.65 2.25 37.01
N GLY A 105 0.74 3.08 36.51
CA GLY A 105 0.55 4.45 37.02
C GLY A 105 -0.29 4.51 38.31
N VAL A 106 -1.40 3.77 38.37
CA VAL A 106 -2.38 3.83 39.47
C VAL A 106 -1.81 3.25 40.76
N VAL A 107 -1.22 2.05 40.69
CA VAL A 107 -0.89 1.28 41.91
C VAL A 107 0.17 2.00 42.75
N PRO A 108 1.32 2.43 42.21
CA PRO A 108 2.30 3.20 42.98
C PRO A 108 1.73 4.55 43.45
N GLY A 109 0.90 5.20 42.63
CA GLY A 109 0.25 6.46 42.98
C GLY A 109 -0.66 6.34 44.19
N LEU A 110 -1.50 5.29 44.25
CA LEU A 110 -2.37 5.02 45.40
C LEU A 110 -1.58 4.71 46.67
N ILE A 111 -0.47 3.96 46.55
CA ILE A 111 0.41 3.67 47.69
C ILE A 111 1.02 4.97 48.22
N LEU A 112 1.61 5.80 47.35
CA LEU A 112 2.19 7.09 47.74
C LEU A 112 1.14 8.02 48.35
N TYR A 113 -0.06 8.07 47.79
CA TYR A 113 -1.16 8.83 48.35
C TYR A 113 -1.56 8.36 49.74
N GLY A 114 -1.72 7.05 49.94
CA GLY A 114 -2.06 6.47 51.25
C GLY A 114 -1.01 6.77 52.32
N VAL A 115 0.28 6.57 52.00
CA VAL A 115 1.39 6.89 52.91
C VAL A 115 1.45 8.38 53.21
N SER A 116 1.31 9.23 52.19
CA SER A 116 1.34 10.69 52.34
C SER A 116 0.16 11.21 53.17
N LEU A 117 -1.05 10.66 52.96
CA LEU A 117 -2.21 10.98 53.79
C LEU A 117 -1.97 10.64 55.25
N GLN A 118 -1.45 9.44 55.53
CA GLN A 118 -1.16 8.99 56.89
C GLN A 118 -0.12 9.91 57.54
N PHE A 119 0.96 10.21 56.82
CA PHE A 119 2.02 11.09 57.31
C PHE A 119 1.49 12.51 57.58
N VAL A 120 0.81 13.14 56.62
CA VAL A 120 0.30 14.52 56.78
C VAL A 120 -0.76 14.60 57.87
N SER A 121 -1.72 13.66 57.90
CA SER A 121 -2.79 13.69 58.90
C SER A 121 -2.22 13.55 60.31
N ARG A 122 -1.22 12.67 60.49
CA ARG A 122 -0.61 12.45 61.80
C ARG A 122 0.34 13.57 62.19
N SER A 123 1.17 14.07 61.29
CA SER A 123 2.13 15.15 61.56
C SER A 123 1.44 16.47 61.95
N ILE A 124 0.37 16.87 61.25
CA ILE A 124 -0.40 18.08 61.60
C ILE A 124 -1.07 17.90 62.97
N GLU A 125 -1.56 16.70 63.28
CA GLU A 125 -2.19 16.41 64.56
C GLU A 125 -1.21 16.47 65.74
N THR A 126 0.03 16.02 65.55
CA THR A 126 1.09 16.11 66.56
C THR A 126 1.54 17.55 66.83
N TRP A 127 1.58 18.43 65.83
CA TRP A 127 1.97 19.84 66.02
C TRP A 127 0.94 20.64 66.84
N PHE A 128 -0.32 20.23 66.80
CA PHE A 128 -1.42 20.84 67.54
C PHE A 128 -2.03 19.84 68.53
N ASP A 129 -1.16 19.16 69.27
CA ASP A 129 -1.61 18.20 70.30
C ASP A 129 -2.22 18.95 71.49
N VAL A 130 -3.22 18.31 72.09
CA VAL A 130 -3.90 18.77 73.31
C VAL A 130 -2.91 19.00 74.44
N GLN A 131 -1.78 18.29 74.45
CA GLN A 131 -0.73 18.44 75.46
C GLN A 131 -0.06 19.82 75.44
N THR A 132 0.19 20.41 74.26
CA THR A 132 0.84 21.73 74.17
C THR A 132 -0.13 22.85 74.53
N GLU A 133 -1.38 22.73 74.09
CA GLU A 133 -2.47 23.63 74.48
C GLU A 133 -2.69 23.58 76.00
N SER A 134 -2.82 22.37 76.57
CA SER A 134 -3.00 22.18 78.01
C SER A 134 -1.82 22.69 78.82
N ALA A 135 -0.58 22.54 78.33
CA ALA A 135 0.61 23.05 79.01
C ALA A 135 0.68 24.58 79.00
N LEU A 136 0.32 25.22 77.88
CA LEU A 136 0.24 26.67 77.77
C LEU A 136 -0.91 27.24 78.61
N GLU A 137 -2.08 26.58 78.59
CA GLU A 137 -3.24 26.93 79.40
C GLU A 137 -2.92 26.81 80.90
N ALA A 138 -2.34 25.69 81.35
CA ALA A 138 -1.92 25.50 82.73
C ALA A 138 -0.84 26.54 83.15
N GLY A 139 0.08 26.89 82.24
CA GLY A 139 1.07 27.94 82.49
C GLY A 139 0.44 29.33 82.63
N LEU A 140 -0.58 29.63 81.82
CA LEU A 140 -1.34 30.87 81.90
C LEU A 140 -2.19 30.94 83.17
N GLU A 141 -2.88 29.86 83.52
CA GLU A 141 -3.64 29.73 84.76
C GLU A 141 -2.73 29.88 85.98
N LEU A 142 -1.54 29.25 85.97
CA LEU A 142 -0.56 29.41 87.04
C LEU A 142 -0.11 30.86 87.19
N GLY A 143 0.16 31.56 86.08
CA GLY A 143 0.50 32.99 86.09
C GLY A 143 -0.63 33.85 86.66
N ARG A 144 -1.87 33.63 86.21
CA ARG A 144 -3.06 34.34 86.71
C ARG A 144 -3.33 34.05 88.19
N ALA A 145 -3.24 32.78 88.60
CA ALA A 145 -3.42 32.37 89.99
C ALA A 145 -2.36 33.00 90.89
N THR A 146 -1.09 33.00 90.48
CA THR A 146 0.00 33.64 91.22
C THR A 146 -0.24 35.14 91.39
N LEU A 147 -0.60 35.85 90.31
CA LEU A 147 -0.91 37.28 90.38
C LEU A 147 -2.14 37.57 91.26
N SER A 148 -3.19 36.76 91.16
CA SER A 148 -4.39 36.91 91.99
C SER A 148 -4.11 36.65 93.47
N SER A 149 -3.24 35.69 93.79
CA SER A 149 -2.79 35.41 95.15
C SER A 149 -1.98 36.59 95.69
N SER A 150 -1.04 37.13 94.90
CA SER A 150 -0.26 38.30 95.29
C SER A 150 -1.11 39.57 95.45
N LEU A 151 -2.18 39.73 94.66
CA LEU A 151 -3.15 40.82 94.84
C LEU A 151 -3.93 40.69 96.15
N ALA A 152 -4.41 39.48 96.47
CA ALA A 152 -5.13 39.22 97.70
C ALA A 152 -4.22 39.44 98.93
N GLU A 153 -2.97 38.96 98.87
CA GLU A 153 -1.96 39.20 99.90
C GLU A 153 -1.69 40.71 100.08
N LEU A 154 -1.50 41.47 99.00
CA LEU A 154 -1.30 42.92 99.07
C LEU A 154 -2.51 43.65 99.67
N GLN A 155 -3.73 43.19 99.37
CA GLN A 155 -4.95 43.75 99.93
C GLN A 155 -5.05 43.49 101.44
N ASP A 156 -4.69 42.29 101.89
CA ASP A 156 -4.69 41.94 103.32
C ASP A 156 -3.57 42.66 104.08
N GLU A 157 -2.36 42.78 103.49
CA GLU A 157 -1.29 43.67 103.98
C GLU A 157 -1.82 45.11 104.15
N GLY A 158 -2.54 45.62 103.16
CA GLY A 158 -3.16 46.95 103.22
C GLY A 158 -4.20 47.10 104.32
N ARG A 159 -5.00 46.06 104.59
CA ARG A 159 -5.97 46.06 105.70
C ARG A 159 -5.27 46.05 107.06
N ILE A 160 -4.19 45.31 107.22
CA ILE A 160 -3.38 45.31 108.45
C ILE A 160 -2.79 46.70 108.70
N ILE A 161 -2.20 47.31 107.66
CA ILE A 161 -1.65 48.66 107.75
C ILE A 161 -2.76 49.67 108.07
N ALA A 162 -3.94 49.52 107.46
CA ALA A 162 -5.08 50.37 107.71
C ALA A 162 -5.58 50.31 109.16
N ASP A 163 -5.69 49.10 109.76
CA ASP A 163 -6.06 48.93 111.16
C ASP A 163 -5.04 49.58 112.10
N GLN A 164 -3.74 49.43 111.82
CA GLN A 164 -2.70 50.10 112.62
C GLN A 164 -2.76 51.63 112.52
N ILE A 165 -3.10 52.18 111.34
CA ILE A 165 -3.32 53.62 111.15
C ILE A 165 -4.58 54.09 111.91
N GLN A 166 -5.62 53.28 111.99
CA GLN A 166 -6.85 53.60 112.74
C GLN A 166 -6.63 53.59 114.26
N ARG A 167 -5.68 52.78 114.77
CA ARG A 167 -5.29 52.79 116.20
C ARG A 167 -4.51 54.03 116.63
N LEU A 168 -3.97 54.81 115.68
CA LEU A 168 -3.30 56.07 116.01
C LEU A 168 -4.31 57.14 116.45
N PRO A 169 -3.95 58.01 117.41
CA PRO A 169 -4.77 59.16 117.79
C PRO A 169 -5.17 60.01 116.57
N ASN A 170 -6.42 60.52 116.55
CA ASN A 170 -6.94 61.32 115.44
C ASN A 170 -6.18 62.64 115.20
N ASN A 171 -5.30 63.04 116.12
CA ASN A 171 -4.42 64.23 116.04
C ASN A 171 -2.95 63.91 115.69
N ALA A 172 -2.62 62.69 115.27
CA ALA A 172 -1.27 62.31 114.85
C ALA A 172 -0.74 63.24 113.75
N SER A 173 0.53 63.65 113.87
CA SER A 173 1.15 64.56 112.90
C SER A 173 1.39 63.85 111.55
N PRO A 174 1.41 64.58 110.41
CA PRO A 174 1.76 64.01 109.12
C PRO A 174 3.15 63.33 109.10
N ALA A 175 4.08 63.79 109.94
CA ALA A 175 5.41 63.21 110.09
C ALA A 175 5.39 61.84 110.79
N GLU A 176 4.57 61.68 111.83
CA GLU A 176 4.38 60.38 112.51
C GLU A 176 3.70 59.35 111.61
N LEU A 177 2.70 59.78 110.83
CA LEU A 177 2.06 58.95 109.81
C LEU A 177 3.06 58.51 108.75
N THR A 178 3.87 59.44 108.23
CA THR A 178 4.90 59.13 107.23
C THR A 178 5.96 58.15 107.76
N LEU A 179 6.38 58.29 109.03
CA LEU A 179 7.31 57.37 109.67
C LEU A 179 6.72 55.96 109.85
N LEU A 180 5.44 55.86 110.24
CA LEU A 180 4.72 54.58 110.32
C LEU A 180 4.62 53.93 108.93
N LEU A 181 4.23 54.71 107.91
CA LEU A 181 4.15 54.23 106.54
C LEU A 181 5.50 53.75 106.01
N SER A 182 6.60 54.45 106.32
CA SER A 182 7.95 54.04 105.96
C SER A 182 8.33 52.70 106.61
N ARG A 183 8.01 52.51 107.89
CA ARG A 183 8.25 51.23 108.59
C ARG A 183 7.43 50.09 108.00
N MET A 184 6.15 50.33 107.75
CA MET A 184 5.24 49.32 107.18
C MET A 184 5.66 48.96 105.75
N ARG A 185 6.07 49.95 104.96
CA ARG A 185 6.62 49.74 103.62
C ARG A 185 7.81 48.79 103.65
N ASP A 186 8.78 49.05 104.53
CA ASP A 186 9.98 48.22 104.64
C ASP A 186 9.68 46.83 105.21
N GLN A 187 8.72 46.72 106.14
CA GLN A 187 8.31 45.44 106.75
C GLN A 187 7.64 44.49 105.74
N PHE A 188 6.74 45.01 104.89
CA PHE A 188 5.97 44.21 103.93
C PHE A 188 6.59 44.20 102.51
N GLY A 189 7.72 44.89 102.32
CA GLY A 189 8.39 44.98 101.02
C GLY A 189 7.55 45.68 99.95
N ILE A 190 6.78 46.69 100.33
CA ILE A 190 5.92 47.47 99.43
C ILE A 190 6.78 48.57 98.78
N GLN A 191 6.56 48.93 97.52
CA GLN A 191 7.34 49.99 96.86
C GLN A 191 6.85 51.37 97.26
N GLU A 192 5.53 51.57 97.27
CA GLU A 192 4.90 52.85 97.62
C GLU A 192 3.64 52.61 98.45
N ILE A 193 3.51 53.35 99.55
CA ILE A 193 2.28 53.46 100.34
C ILE A 193 1.90 54.93 100.42
N THR A 194 0.72 55.29 99.92
CA THR A 194 0.24 56.68 99.87
C THR A 194 -1.19 56.77 100.42
N ILE A 195 -1.43 57.69 101.34
CA ILE A 195 -2.76 57.99 101.87
C ILE A 195 -3.33 59.18 101.10
N PHE A 196 -4.50 59.00 100.50
CA PHE A 196 -5.28 60.05 99.86
C PHE A 196 -6.49 60.40 100.72
N ASN A 197 -6.88 61.68 100.75
CA ASN A 197 -8.18 62.06 101.30
C ASN A 197 -9.30 61.85 100.25
N GLY A 198 -10.56 62.01 100.66
CA GLY A 198 -11.72 61.92 99.74
C GLY A 198 -11.75 62.96 98.61
N ARG A 199 -10.81 63.91 98.57
CA ARG A 199 -10.60 64.88 97.48
C ARG A 199 -9.38 64.54 96.60
N GLN A 200 -8.86 63.30 96.68
CA GLN A 200 -7.67 62.82 95.96
C GLN A 200 -6.36 63.55 96.26
N MET A 201 -6.30 64.32 97.36
CA MET A 201 -5.05 64.97 97.79
C MET A 201 -4.24 64.01 98.67
N ILE A 202 -2.92 64.01 98.48
CA ILE A 202 -1.99 63.22 99.28
C ILE A 202 -1.93 63.78 100.71
N VAL A 203 -2.15 62.92 101.69
CA VAL A 203 -2.08 63.22 103.13
C VAL A 203 -0.72 62.80 103.70
N ALA A 204 -0.24 61.62 103.32
CA ALA A 204 1.07 61.09 103.67
C ALA A 204 1.52 60.08 102.62
N THR A 205 2.82 59.93 102.40
CA THR A 205 3.37 59.00 101.42
C THR A 205 4.71 58.44 101.89
N ALA A 206 4.97 57.17 101.62
CA ALA A 206 6.25 56.52 101.79
C ALA A 206 6.58 55.70 100.55
N ALA A 207 7.63 56.10 99.81
CA ALA A 207 8.03 55.47 98.55
C ALA A 207 9.51 55.10 98.55
N SER A 208 9.85 53.94 97.99
CA SER A 208 11.24 53.48 97.80
C SER A 208 11.76 53.96 96.45
N GLY A 209 12.29 55.19 96.38
CA GLY A 209 12.83 55.80 95.14
C GLY A 209 12.85 57.33 95.15
N ALA A 210 13.42 57.95 94.10
CA ALA A 210 13.49 59.41 93.95
C ALA A 210 12.08 60.03 93.76
N LEU A 211 11.86 61.17 94.42
CA LEU A 211 10.58 61.90 94.64
C LEU A 211 9.81 62.40 93.40
N GLU A 212 10.19 62.07 92.16
CA GLU A 212 9.68 62.78 90.97
C GLU A 212 8.45 62.17 90.27
N ALA A 213 7.94 61.01 90.70
CA ALA A 213 6.69 60.47 90.16
C ALA A 213 5.94 59.59 91.17
N HIS A 214 5.21 60.20 92.10
CA HIS A 214 4.19 59.48 92.87
C HIS A 214 3.15 58.88 91.93
N ALA A 215 2.69 57.67 92.23
CA ALA A 215 1.62 57.07 91.44
C ALA A 215 0.34 57.92 91.51
N ALA A 216 -0.34 58.07 90.36
CA ALA A 216 -1.57 58.83 90.27
C ALA A 216 -2.61 58.38 91.30
N ALA A 217 -3.36 59.33 91.86
CA ALA A 217 -4.41 59.05 92.81
C ALA A 217 -5.46 58.09 92.23
N PRO A 218 -6.05 57.20 93.04
CA PRO A 218 -7.13 56.33 92.59
C PRO A 218 -8.30 57.13 92.01
N THR A 219 -8.92 56.62 90.95
CA THR A 219 -10.12 57.24 90.38
C THR A 219 -11.27 57.21 91.39
N PRO A 220 -12.23 58.16 91.32
CA PRO A 220 -13.36 58.19 92.26
C PRO A 220 -14.22 56.93 92.21
N GLU A 221 -14.27 56.25 91.06
CA GLU A 221 -14.95 54.97 90.86
C GLU A 221 -14.31 53.85 91.70
N ILE A 222 -12.98 53.73 91.65
CA ILE A 222 -12.25 52.72 92.41
C ILE A 222 -12.29 53.02 93.92
N MET A 223 -12.22 54.30 94.31
CA MET A 223 -12.41 54.71 95.71
C MET A 223 -13.80 54.35 96.24
N SER A 224 -14.85 54.58 95.44
CA SER A 224 -16.23 54.19 95.76
C SER A 224 -16.37 52.68 95.88
N GLN A 225 -15.77 51.92 94.96
CA GLN A 225 -15.78 50.46 94.99
C GLN A 225 -15.03 49.90 96.22
N ALA A 226 -13.83 50.41 96.50
CA ALA A 226 -13.04 50.03 97.66
C ALA A 226 -13.79 50.29 98.97
N SER A 227 -14.56 51.38 99.05
CA SER A 227 -15.42 51.68 100.20
C SER A 227 -16.58 50.70 100.38
N LYS A 228 -17.17 50.21 99.28
CA LYS A 228 -18.29 49.26 99.31
C LYS A 228 -17.85 47.84 99.70
N VAL A 229 -16.71 47.39 99.18
CA VAL A 229 -16.21 46.01 99.31
C VAL A 229 -15.12 45.89 100.39
N ASN A 230 -14.83 46.98 101.11
CA ASN A 230 -13.78 47.07 102.13
C ASN A 230 -12.40 46.65 101.59
N GLY A 231 -12.02 47.27 100.47
CA GLY A 231 -10.76 47.07 99.76
C GLY A 231 -10.97 46.69 98.30
N SER A 232 -10.05 47.14 97.44
CA SER A 232 -10.01 46.82 96.01
C SER A 232 -8.57 46.64 95.58
N ALA A 233 -8.24 45.54 94.91
CA ALA A 233 -6.91 45.28 94.37
C ALA A 233 -6.97 44.92 92.88
N TYR A 234 -6.07 45.47 92.10
CA TYR A 234 -5.97 45.23 90.66
C TYR A 234 -4.53 45.40 90.17
N ILE A 235 -4.27 44.90 88.96
CA ILE A 235 -2.97 45.04 88.29
C ILE A 235 -3.01 46.32 87.44
N ASP A 236 -2.03 47.19 87.61
CA ASP A 236 -1.84 48.33 86.70
C ASP A 236 -1.32 47.84 85.34
N GLU A 237 -1.79 48.49 84.26
CA GLU A 237 -1.25 48.24 82.93
C GLU A 237 0.26 48.55 82.90
N PRO A 238 1.06 47.73 82.19
CA PRO A 238 2.50 47.94 82.10
C PRO A 238 2.79 49.30 81.45
N ASN A 239 3.33 50.23 82.24
CA ASN A 239 3.70 51.55 81.72
C ASN A 239 4.98 51.41 80.89
N ASN A 240 4.97 51.87 79.63
CA ASN A 240 5.97 51.54 78.62
C ASN A 240 7.24 52.44 78.67
N THR A 241 7.54 53.04 79.82
CA THR A 241 8.43 54.20 79.89
C THR A 241 9.93 53.86 79.91
N ASP A 242 10.32 52.65 80.34
CA ASP A 242 11.75 52.26 80.52
C ASP A 242 12.12 50.89 79.89
N GLY A 243 11.37 50.43 78.88
CA GLY A 243 11.69 49.18 78.16
C GLY A 243 11.55 47.88 78.97
N THR A 244 11.15 47.96 80.24
CA THR A 244 10.80 46.82 81.09
C THR A 244 9.29 46.81 81.35
N GLN A 245 8.57 45.89 80.68
CA GLN A 245 7.15 45.65 80.94
C GLN A 245 6.98 44.89 82.25
N ALA A 246 6.98 45.62 83.36
CA ALA A 246 6.74 45.08 84.69
C ALA A 246 5.32 45.43 85.16
N TYR A 247 4.51 44.40 85.45
CA TYR A 247 3.24 44.59 86.13
C TYR A 247 3.46 45.18 87.52
N ARG A 248 2.57 46.08 87.94
CA ARG A 248 2.51 46.60 89.31
C ARG A 248 1.18 46.19 89.92
N LEU A 249 1.23 45.65 91.12
CA LEU A 249 0.05 45.32 91.90
C LEU A 249 -0.34 46.55 92.69
N ARG A 250 -1.61 46.97 92.59
CA ARG A 250 -2.15 48.09 93.35
C ARG A 250 -3.29 47.62 94.22
N ALA A 251 -3.23 47.94 95.52
CA ALA A 251 -4.34 47.74 96.44
C ALA A 251 -4.77 49.07 97.06
N ILE A 252 -6.08 49.24 97.21
CA ILE A 252 -6.69 50.43 97.81
C ILE A 252 -7.58 49.97 98.94
N VAL A 253 -7.34 50.50 100.14
CA VAL A 253 -8.08 50.16 101.35
C VAL A 253 -8.68 51.43 101.95
N PRO A 254 -10.01 51.47 102.21
CA PRO A 254 -10.63 52.64 102.82
C PRO A 254 -10.22 52.77 104.29
N LEU A 255 -10.05 54.02 104.73
CA LEU A 255 -9.74 54.43 106.08
C LEU A 255 -10.85 55.38 106.55
N VAL A 256 -11.49 55.10 107.68
CA VAL A 256 -12.47 56.01 108.27
C VAL A 256 -11.81 56.77 109.40
N LYS A 257 -11.67 58.10 109.24
CA LYS A 257 -11.18 58.99 110.30
C LYS A 257 -12.37 59.78 110.86
N GLU A 258 -12.52 59.75 112.18
CA GLU A 258 -13.55 60.53 112.87
C GLU A 258 -12.95 61.86 113.32
N ARG A 259 -13.27 62.93 112.59
CA ARG A 259 -12.84 64.28 112.97
C ARG A 259 -13.95 64.92 113.78
N ALA A 260 -13.60 65.47 114.95
CA ALA A 260 -14.52 66.29 115.71
C ALA A 260 -14.88 67.52 114.87
N SER A 261 -16.15 67.63 114.45
CA SER A 261 -16.61 68.82 113.73
C SER A 261 -16.88 69.91 114.74
N SER A 262 -16.17 71.04 114.62
CA SER A 262 -16.46 72.26 115.36
C SER A 262 -17.71 72.94 114.76
N GLY A 263 -18.87 72.31 114.94
CA GLY A 263 -20.17 72.90 114.67
C GLY A 263 -20.56 73.84 115.80
N HIS A 264 -20.88 75.09 115.46
CA HIS A 264 -21.36 76.11 116.39
C HIS A 264 -22.78 75.76 116.86
N SER A 265 -22.91 74.84 117.82
CA SER A 265 -24.17 74.60 118.52
C SER A 265 -23.89 74.33 120.00
N PHE A 266 -24.40 75.23 120.85
CA PHE A 266 -24.32 75.21 122.31
C PHE A 266 -25.15 74.03 122.87
N GLY A 267 -24.58 72.83 122.81
CA GLY A 267 -25.19 71.60 123.29
C GLY A 267 -24.16 70.47 123.32
N LEU A 268 -24.18 69.67 124.39
CA LEU A 268 -23.16 68.69 124.78
C LEU A 268 -23.09 67.43 123.88
N ASN A 269 -23.16 67.57 122.56
CA ASN A 269 -23.00 66.48 121.59
C ASN A 269 -21.89 66.83 120.61
N LEU A 270 -20.71 66.23 120.79
CA LEU A 270 -19.62 66.25 119.81
C LEU A 270 -20.09 65.49 118.56
N GLN A 271 -20.41 66.21 117.50
CA GLN A 271 -20.78 65.61 116.22
C GLN A 271 -19.50 65.26 115.46
N TYR A 272 -19.16 63.98 115.43
CA TYR A 272 -18.02 63.48 114.65
C TYR A 272 -18.43 63.38 113.18
N GLN A 273 -17.69 64.06 112.30
CA GLN A 273 -17.84 63.90 110.87
C GLN A 273 -16.87 62.79 110.41
N LYS A 274 -17.43 61.76 109.77
CA LYS A 274 -16.64 60.68 109.18
C LYS A 274 -16.01 61.18 107.88
N GLU A 275 -14.68 61.29 107.87
CA GLU A 275 -13.91 61.50 106.65
C GLU A 275 -13.40 60.16 106.14
N PHE A 276 -13.63 59.89 104.85
CA PHE A 276 -13.07 58.74 104.16
C PHE A 276 -11.70 59.12 103.59
N TRP A 277 -10.67 58.44 104.05
CA TRP A 277 -9.33 58.43 103.47
C TRP A 277 -9.12 57.09 102.76
N TYR A 278 -8.13 57.02 101.89
CA TYR A 278 -7.83 55.84 101.08
C TYR A 278 -6.34 55.56 101.15
N LEU A 279 -5.99 54.38 101.63
CA LEU A 279 -4.63 53.86 101.63
C LEU A 279 -4.38 53.16 100.30
N GLN A 280 -3.45 53.67 99.51
CA GLN A 280 -2.96 53.04 98.28
C GLN A 280 -1.63 52.34 98.58
N LEU A 281 -1.52 51.09 98.15
CA LEU A 281 -0.30 50.28 98.19
C LEU A 281 0.08 49.90 96.76
N ILE A 282 1.36 49.99 96.44
CA ILE A 282 1.92 49.57 95.15
C ILE A 282 3.10 48.65 95.39
N LYS A 283 3.03 47.43 94.84
CA LYS A 283 4.06 46.40 94.93
C LYS A 283 4.45 45.95 93.51
N PRO A 284 5.74 46.01 93.12
CA PRO A 284 6.17 45.56 91.81
C PRO A 284 6.09 44.03 91.73
N VAL A 285 5.61 43.50 90.61
CA VAL A 285 5.69 42.07 90.33
C VAL A 285 7.14 41.72 89.99
N PRO A 286 7.72 40.64 90.55
CA PRO A 286 9.07 40.19 90.17
C PRO A 286 9.23 40.05 88.66
N GLU A 287 10.33 40.55 88.11
CA GLU A 287 10.58 40.61 86.66
C GLU A 287 10.42 39.23 85.98
N ALA A 288 10.88 38.17 86.64
CA ALA A 288 10.76 36.80 86.16
C ALA A 288 9.28 36.38 85.97
N ILE A 289 8.38 36.74 86.89
CA ILE A 289 6.95 36.40 86.79
C ILE A 289 6.29 37.25 85.70
N SER A 290 6.61 38.55 85.63
CA SER A 290 6.08 39.45 84.61
C SER A 290 6.47 39.00 83.20
N LYS A 291 7.76 38.75 82.97
CA LYS A 291 8.29 38.30 81.68
C LYS A 291 7.72 36.95 81.25
N ASN A 292 7.65 35.98 82.17
CA ASN A 292 7.09 34.66 81.87
C ASN A 292 5.59 34.72 81.59
N THR A 293 4.82 35.52 82.33
CA THR A 293 3.38 35.65 82.12
C THR A 293 3.06 36.29 80.77
N ILE A 294 3.80 37.34 80.39
CA ILE A 294 3.66 37.99 79.06
C ILE A 294 4.06 37.01 77.95
N ALA A 295 5.18 36.30 78.11
CA ALA A 295 5.64 35.33 77.12
C ALA A 295 4.66 34.17 76.93
N VAL A 296 4.10 33.62 78.02
CA VAL A 296 3.11 32.54 77.95
C VAL A 296 1.79 33.03 77.36
N GLN A 297 1.31 34.23 77.73
CA GLN A 297 0.10 34.82 77.15
C GLN A 297 0.27 35.07 75.63
N ALA A 298 1.42 35.60 75.22
CA ALA A 298 1.73 35.81 73.80
C ALA A 298 1.82 34.49 73.04
N ALA A 299 2.51 33.48 73.61
CA ALA A 299 2.63 32.15 73.02
C ALA A 299 1.27 31.43 72.92
N TYR A 300 0.41 31.55 73.95
CA TYR A 300 -0.94 30.99 73.93
C TYR A 300 -1.80 31.66 72.86
N THR A 301 -1.71 32.98 72.70
CA THR A 301 -2.47 33.72 71.68
C THR A 301 -2.01 33.36 70.27
N ASP A 302 -0.70 33.32 70.01
CA ASP A 302 -0.12 32.89 68.73
C ASP A 302 -0.47 31.42 68.41
N TYR A 303 -0.46 30.54 69.42
CA TYR A 303 -0.90 29.15 69.26
C TYR A 303 -2.38 29.06 68.87
N GLN A 304 -3.27 29.80 69.55
CA GLN A 304 -4.70 29.83 69.25
C GLN A 304 -4.96 30.32 67.82
N GLU A 305 -4.32 31.43 67.39
CA GLU A 305 -4.44 31.94 66.02
C GLU A 305 -4.02 30.90 64.98
N LYS A 306 -2.91 30.18 65.20
CA LYS A 306 -2.45 29.13 64.28
C LYS A 306 -3.30 27.86 64.33
N SER A 307 -3.82 27.50 65.50
CA SER A 307 -4.69 26.32 65.71
C SER A 307 -6.02 26.45 64.97
N LEU A 308 -6.58 27.66 64.88
CA LEU A 308 -7.78 27.94 64.08
C LEU A 308 -7.59 27.59 62.59
N GLY A 309 -6.36 27.70 62.07
CA GLY A 309 -6.00 27.31 60.70
C GLY A 309 -5.76 25.81 60.47
N ARG A 310 -5.70 24.97 61.52
CA ARG A 310 -5.35 23.54 61.43
C ARG A 310 -6.24 22.76 60.47
N SER A 311 -7.56 22.93 60.57
CA SER A 311 -8.49 22.23 59.69
C SER A 311 -8.38 22.71 58.25
N GLY A 312 -8.09 23.99 58.03
CA GLY A 312 -7.87 24.56 56.69
C GLY A 312 -6.63 23.97 56.04
N LEU A 313 -5.51 23.96 56.77
CA LEU A 313 -4.25 23.35 56.33
C LEU A 313 -4.42 21.86 56.01
N LYS A 314 -5.07 21.09 56.89
CA LYS A 314 -5.36 19.66 56.65
C LYS A 314 -6.17 19.46 55.37
N LYS A 315 -7.24 20.23 55.17
CA LYS A 315 -8.08 20.16 53.95
C LYS A 315 -7.29 20.54 52.69
N MET A 316 -6.43 21.57 52.77
CA MET A 316 -5.59 21.96 51.64
C MET A 316 -4.61 20.84 51.29
N PHE A 317 -3.81 20.35 52.22
CA PHE A 317 -2.81 19.31 51.93
C PHE A 317 -3.45 18.02 51.41
N VAL A 318 -4.53 17.55 52.05
CA VAL A 318 -5.30 16.40 51.57
C VAL A 318 -5.83 16.69 50.16
N GLY A 319 -6.36 17.89 49.92
CA GLY A 319 -6.81 18.35 48.61
C GLY A 319 -5.69 18.34 47.56
N THR A 320 -4.51 18.88 47.86
CA THR A 320 -3.35 18.90 46.95
C THR A 320 -2.92 17.48 46.64
N LEU A 321 -2.82 16.61 47.64
CA LEU A 321 -2.47 15.20 47.43
C LEU A 321 -3.50 14.47 46.56
N THR A 322 -4.81 14.71 46.76
CA THR A 322 -5.85 14.14 45.89
C THR A 322 -5.75 14.65 44.46
N LEU A 323 -5.50 15.94 44.27
CA LEU A 323 -5.35 16.55 42.95
C LEU A 323 -4.13 15.99 42.23
N THR A 324 -2.99 15.89 42.93
CA THR A 324 -1.76 15.31 42.39
C THR A 324 -1.98 13.86 41.98
N LEU A 325 -2.68 13.06 42.79
CA LEU A 325 -3.04 11.68 42.43
C LEU A 325 -3.91 11.64 41.16
N PHE A 326 -4.98 12.44 41.09
CA PHE A 326 -5.83 12.47 39.90
C PHE A 326 -5.11 13.00 38.67
N PHE A 327 -4.24 13.98 38.83
CA PHE A 327 -3.43 14.52 37.74
C PHE A 327 -2.41 13.48 37.24
N ALA A 328 -1.71 12.80 38.14
CA ALA A 328 -0.79 11.71 37.78
C ALA A 328 -1.54 10.56 37.07
N LEU A 329 -2.71 10.19 37.58
CA LEU A 329 -3.59 9.20 36.95
C LEU A 329 -4.04 9.64 35.56
N PHE A 330 -4.45 10.90 35.42
CA PHE A 330 -4.83 11.50 34.14
C PHE A 330 -3.67 11.44 33.13
N VAL A 331 -2.47 11.89 33.53
CA VAL A 331 -1.27 11.84 32.68
C VAL A 331 -0.94 10.40 32.28
N ALA A 332 -0.99 9.45 33.22
CA ALA A 332 -0.73 8.04 32.94
C ALA A 332 -1.72 7.47 31.91
N VAL A 333 -3.02 7.72 32.06
CA VAL A 333 -4.06 7.24 31.13
C VAL A 333 -3.92 7.91 29.76
N VAL A 334 -3.63 9.21 29.70
CA VAL A 334 -3.41 9.93 28.43
C VAL A 334 -2.18 9.39 27.71
N LEU A 335 -1.06 9.23 28.42
CA LEU A 335 0.18 8.69 27.87
C LEU A 335 -0.02 7.25 27.36
N ALA A 336 -0.74 6.42 28.12
CA ALA A 336 -1.10 5.06 27.71
C ALA A 336 -1.90 5.03 26.40
N LEU A 337 -2.82 5.97 26.22
CA LEU A 337 -3.62 6.08 25.00
C LEU A 337 -2.83 6.64 23.81
N LEU A 338 -1.90 7.57 24.05
CA LEU A 338 -1.02 8.12 23.01
C LEU A 338 -0.06 7.04 22.50
N LEU A 339 0.68 6.40 23.40
CA LEU A 339 1.59 5.29 23.07
C LEU A 339 0.83 4.11 22.45
N GLY A 340 -0.34 3.77 23.01
CA GLY A 340 -1.19 2.73 22.45
C GLY A 340 -1.62 3.01 21.00
N ARG A 341 -1.88 4.28 20.65
CA ARG A 341 -2.19 4.66 19.26
C ARG A 341 -0.95 4.65 18.36
N GLN A 342 0.19 5.12 18.86
CA GLN A 342 1.46 5.13 18.15
C GLN A 342 1.88 3.72 17.74
N LEU A 343 1.78 2.75 18.66
CA LEU A 343 2.15 1.36 18.41
C LEU A 343 1.09 0.59 17.58
N ALA A 344 -0.20 0.81 17.84
CA ALA A 344 -1.25 0.00 17.21
C ALA A 344 -1.49 0.33 15.74
N ARG A 345 -1.26 1.58 15.31
CA ARG A 345 -1.57 2.01 13.93
C ARG A 345 -0.63 1.35 12.89
N PRO A 346 0.71 1.33 13.06
CA PRO A 346 1.61 0.62 12.15
C PRO A 346 1.37 -0.90 12.15
N LEU A 347 1.14 -1.51 13.31
CA LEU A 347 0.87 -2.95 13.41
C LEU A 347 -0.43 -3.35 12.67
N LEU A 348 -1.49 -2.55 12.80
CA LEU A 348 -2.74 -2.78 12.06
C LEU A 348 -2.58 -2.59 10.56
N MET A 349 -1.74 -1.64 10.13
CA MET A 349 -1.42 -1.45 8.72
C MET A 349 -0.69 -2.66 8.17
N LEU A 350 0.35 -3.14 8.85
CA LEU A 350 1.11 -4.33 8.44
C LEU A 350 0.20 -5.55 8.37
N LEU A 351 -0.67 -5.75 9.36
CA LEU A 351 -1.60 -6.88 9.40
C LEU A 351 -2.63 -6.84 8.26
N ARG A 352 -3.14 -5.65 7.91
CA ARG A 352 -3.99 -5.49 6.71
C ARG A 352 -3.18 -5.65 5.42
N GLY A 353 -1.94 -5.19 5.42
CA GLY A 353 -1.00 -5.34 4.32
C GLY A 353 -0.74 -6.80 4.02
N THR A 354 -0.38 -7.60 5.04
CA THR A 354 -0.13 -9.03 4.89
C THR A 354 -1.37 -9.80 4.44
N GLN A 355 -2.56 -9.45 4.95
CA GLN A 355 -3.83 -10.00 4.46
C GLN A 355 -4.11 -9.65 2.99
N ALA A 356 -3.84 -8.41 2.59
CA ALA A 356 -4.00 -7.98 1.19
C ALA A 356 -3.03 -8.73 0.26
N VAL A 357 -1.78 -8.92 0.69
CA VAL A 357 -0.78 -9.72 -0.03
C VAL A 357 -1.22 -11.17 -0.19
N ALA A 358 -1.78 -11.77 0.86
CA ALA A 358 -2.34 -13.13 0.80
C ALA A 358 -3.54 -13.24 -0.16
N GLN A 359 -4.27 -12.15 -0.39
CA GLN A 359 -5.35 -12.05 -1.38
C GLN A 359 -4.86 -11.68 -2.78
N GLY A 360 -3.54 -11.52 -2.98
CA GLY A 360 -2.92 -11.21 -4.27
C GLY A 360 -2.79 -9.71 -4.59
N ASP A 361 -3.17 -8.81 -3.67
CA ASP A 361 -2.97 -7.37 -3.80
C ASP A 361 -1.56 -6.98 -3.30
N LEU A 362 -0.65 -6.77 -4.25
CA LEU A 362 0.74 -6.36 -4.00
C LEU A 362 0.94 -4.84 -4.08
N SER A 363 -0.15 -4.06 -4.06
CA SER A 363 -0.06 -2.60 -4.17
C SER A 363 0.68 -2.00 -2.98
N PRO A 364 1.53 -0.97 -3.21
CA PRO A 364 2.31 -0.34 -2.15
C PRO A 364 1.39 0.23 -1.07
N LYS A 365 1.72 -0.06 0.20
CA LYS A 365 0.96 0.43 1.34
C LYS A 365 1.59 1.74 1.85
N PRO A 366 0.80 2.72 2.32
CA PRO A 366 1.30 4.04 2.69
C PRO A 366 2.32 3.97 3.83
N GLU A 367 3.54 4.41 3.59
CA GLU A 367 4.61 4.40 4.59
C GLU A 367 4.25 5.31 5.77
N LEU A 368 4.28 4.74 6.97
CA LEU A 368 4.12 5.49 8.21
C LEU A 368 5.52 5.84 8.70
N ASP A 369 5.95 7.07 8.41
CA ASP A 369 7.24 7.56 8.88
C ASP A 369 7.19 7.81 10.39
N THR A 370 7.54 6.77 11.14
CA THR A 370 7.47 6.74 12.60
C THR A 370 8.85 7.00 13.21
N GLY A 371 9.91 7.09 12.38
CA GLY A 371 11.29 7.37 12.82
C GLY A 371 11.96 6.28 13.67
N ASP A 372 11.27 5.15 13.88
CA ASP A 372 11.62 4.07 14.81
C ASP A 372 11.72 2.70 14.10
N GLU A 373 11.89 1.63 14.87
CA GLU A 373 11.94 0.24 14.38
C GLU A 373 10.64 -0.18 13.68
N LEU A 374 9.50 0.39 14.06
CA LEU A 374 8.23 0.16 13.37
C LEU A 374 8.24 0.78 11.97
N GLY A 375 8.80 1.98 11.82
CA GLY A 375 9.03 2.62 10.53
C GLY A 375 10.00 1.83 9.65
N MET A 376 11.00 1.18 10.23
CA MET A 376 11.89 0.25 9.51
C MET A 376 11.11 -0.99 9.02
N LEU A 377 10.27 -1.57 9.87
CA LEU A 377 9.46 -2.75 9.54
C LEU A 377 8.46 -2.47 8.41
N THR A 378 7.81 -1.29 8.40
CA THR A 378 6.92 -0.90 7.29
C THR A 378 7.66 -0.73 5.97
N ARG A 379 8.90 -0.21 5.99
CA ARG A 379 9.75 -0.11 4.80
C ARG A 379 10.16 -1.49 4.30
N GLN A 380 10.62 -2.37 5.18
CA GLN A 380 10.99 -3.75 4.85
C GLN A 380 9.79 -4.54 4.27
N PHE A 381 8.59 -4.34 4.82
CA PHE A 381 7.37 -4.93 4.27
C PHE A 381 7.10 -4.45 2.84
N ASN A 382 7.21 -3.15 2.58
CA ASN A 382 7.02 -2.59 1.24
C ASN A 382 8.07 -3.09 0.24
N VAL A 383 9.34 -3.21 0.65
CA VAL A 383 10.41 -3.81 -0.16
C VAL A 383 10.05 -5.23 -0.57
N MET A 384 9.64 -6.07 0.39
CA MET A 384 9.22 -7.45 0.13
C MET A 384 8.04 -7.52 -0.85
N THR A 385 6.99 -6.70 -0.66
CA THR A 385 5.84 -6.69 -1.57
C THR A 385 6.18 -6.22 -2.99
N ARG A 386 7.11 -5.26 -3.10
CA ARG A 386 7.61 -4.80 -4.41
C ARG A 386 8.39 -5.92 -5.10
N GLN A 387 9.28 -6.60 -4.39
CA GLN A 387 10.03 -7.73 -4.93
C GLN A 387 9.12 -8.88 -5.39
N LEU A 388 8.05 -9.19 -4.64
CA LEU A 388 7.04 -10.16 -5.05
C LEU A 388 6.30 -9.72 -6.31
N SER A 389 5.93 -8.44 -6.41
CA SER A 389 5.27 -7.89 -7.60
C SER A 389 6.17 -7.99 -8.82
N ASP A 390 7.45 -7.61 -8.67
CA ASP A 390 8.43 -7.64 -9.76
C ASP A 390 8.71 -9.09 -10.21
N THR A 391 8.82 -10.03 -9.26
CA THR A 391 9.03 -11.46 -9.56
C THR A 391 7.83 -12.07 -10.29
N ARG A 392 6.60 -11.76 -9.83
CA ARG A 392 5.38 -12.21 -10.49
C ARG A 392 5.26 -11.64 -11.90
N LYS A 393 5.60 -10.36 -12.07
CA LYS A 393 5.60 -9.70 -13.39
C LYS A 393 6.63 -10.34 -14.32
N SER A 394 7.86 -10.54 -13.87
CA SER A 394 8.92 -11.20 -14.65
C SER A 394 8.55 -12.63 -15.05
N LEU A 395 7.92 -13.40 -14.14
CA LEU A 395 7.44 -14.75 -14.44
C LEU A 395 6.33 -14.72 -15.50
N GLN A 396 5.39 -13.76 -15.40
CA GLN A 396 4.32 -13.60 -16.39
C GLN A 396 4.87 -13.15 -17.75
N GLU A 397 5.83 -12.23 -17.78
CA GLU A 397 6.49 -11.78 -19.01
C GLU A 397 7.23 -12.94 -19.68
N SER A 398 7.95 -13.75 -18.91
CA SER A 398 8.64 -14.95 -19.42
C SER A 398 7.65 -15.99 -20.00
N LYS A 399 6.53 -16.22 -19.30
CA LYS A 399 5.47 -17.11 -19.79
C LYS A 399 4.87 -16.60 -21.11
N THR A 400 4.46 -15.34 -21.17
CA THR A 400 3.89 -14.73 -22.39
C THR A 400 4.91 -14.73 -23.54
N PHE A 401 6.19 -14.50 -23.25
CA PHE A 401 7.26 -14.59 -24.23
C PHE A 401 7.36 -16.00 -24.83
N LEU A 402 7.39 -17.04 -24.00
CA LEU A 402 7.41 -18.43 -24.47
C LEU A 402 6.17 -18.80 -25.30
N GLU A 403 4.97 -18.40 -24.87
CA GLU A 403 3.72 -18.61 -25.62
C GLU A 403 3.76 -17.90 -26.99
N THR A 404 4.29 -16.69 -27.03
CA THR A 404 4.42 -15.91 -28.28
C THR A 404 5.47 -16.50 -29.22
N VAL A 405 6.61 -16.97 -28.69
CA VAL A 405 7.64 -17.66 -29.47
C VAL A 405 7.07 -18.94 -30.06
N LEU A 406 6.43 -19.79 -29.24
CA LEU A 406 5.84 -21.04 -29.71
C LEU A 406 4.72 -20.82 -30.74
N GLY A 407 3.88 -19.80 -30.57
CA GLY A 407 2.79 -19.48 -31.50
C GLY A 407 3.22 -18.90 -32.86
N ASN A 408 4.42 -18.32 -32.93
CA ASN A 408 4.97 -17.76 -34.17
C ASN A 408 5.94 -18.70 -34.91
N LEU A 409 6.31 -19.85 -34.33
CA LEU A 409 7.08 -20.86 -35.03
C LEU A 409 6.28 -21.42 -36.22
N THR A 410 6.93 -21.57 -37.37
CA THR A 410 6.35 -22.19 -38.56
C THR A 410 6.26 -23.71 -38.41
N ALA A 411 7.23 -24.31 -37.72
CA ALA A 411 7.20 -25.72 -37.36
C ALA A 411 6.08 -26.02 -36.36
N GLY A 412 5.44 -27.16 -36.54
CA GLY A 412 4.49 -27.70 -35.59
C GLY A 412 5.21 -28.34 -34.40
N VAL A 413 4.74 -28.04 -33.20
CA VAL A 413 5.22 -28.59 -31.93
C VAL A 413 4.04 -29.18 -31.19
N CYS A 414 4.10 -30.47 -30.89
CA CYS A 414 3.11 -31.17 -30.08
C CYS A 414 3.79 -31.88 -28.90
N ILE A 415 3.18 -31.75 -27.72
CA ILE A 415 3.56 -32.48 -26.51
C ILE A 415 2.53 -33.58 -26.29
N PHE A 416 3.00 -34.79 -26.02
CA PHE A 416 2.18 -35.96 -25.78
C PHE A 416 2.44 -36.57 -24.41
N ASP A 417 1.41 -37.20 -23.83
CA ASP A 417 1.55 -38.00 -22.62
C ASP A 417 2.16 -39.39 -22.90
N LYS A 418 2.29 -40.21 -21.85
CA LYS A 418 2.75 -41.60 -21.95
C LYS A 418 1.94 -42.46 -22.93
N ASN A 419 0.65 -42.17 -23.09
CA ASN A 419 -0.30 -42.88 -23.94
C ASN A 419 -0.42 -42.29 -25.36
N PHE A 420 0.38 -41.28 -25.70
CA PHE A 420 0.33 -40.53 -26.97
C PHE A 420 -0.91 -39.64 -27.14
N ASN A 421 -1.55 -39.23 -26.04
CA ASN A 421 -2.57 -38.18 -26.09
C ASN A 421 -1.92 -36.81 -26.17
N VAL A 422 -2.52 -35.88 -26.93
CA VAL A 422 -2.04 -34.49 -27.06
C VAL A 422 -2.22 -33.78 -25.72
N VAL A 423 -1.16 -33.20 -25.17
CA VAL A 423 -1.18 -32.40 -23.94
C VAL A 423 -1.14 -30.91 -24.27
N SER A 424 -0.46 -30.55 -25.35
CA SER A 424 -0.37 -29.17 -25.85
C SER A 424 0.14 -29.18 -27.30
N SER A 425 -0.39 -28.29 -28.12
CA SER A 425 0.09 -28.01 -29.48
C SER A 425 0.34 -26.51 -29.66
N ASN A 426 1.26 -26.15 -30.57
CA ASN A 426 1.43 -24.76 -30.98
C ASN A 426 0.58 -24.42 -32.22
N ALA A 427 0.42 -23.12 -32.50
CA ALA A 427 -0.30 -22.66 -33.68
C ALA A 427 0.35 -23.09 -35.02
N GLY A 428 1.65 -23.41 -35.02
CA GLY A 428 2.33 -23.98 -36.19
C GLY A 428 1.76 -25.35 -36.57
N ALA A 429 1.44 -26.19 -35.58
CA ALA A 429 0.82 -27.50 -35.78
C ALA A 429 -0.57 -27.35 -36.43
N ASP A 430 -1.36 -26.37 -35.98
CA ASP A 430 -2.70 -26.13 -36.53
C ASP A 430 -2.64 -25.70 -38.01
N ARG A 431 -1.63 -24.91 -38.39
CA ARG A 431 -1.42 -24.46 -39.77
C ARG A 431 -1.04 -25.61 -40.70
N ILE A 432 -0.11 -26.46 -40.28
CA ILE A 432 0.38 -27.60 -41.07
C ILE A 432 -0.76 -28.60 -41.32
N PHE A 433 -1.52 -28.95 -40.28
CA PHE A 433 -2.61 -29.91 -40.40
C PHE A 433 -3.95 -29.29 -40.85
N ARG A 434 -4.02 -27.95 -40.97
CA ARG A 434 -5.23 -27.17 -41.27
C ARG A 434 -6.42 -27.51 -40.37
N GLN A 435 -6.12 -27.88 -39.13
CA GLN A 435 -7.10 -28.29 -38.12
C GLN A 435 -6.69 -27.71 -36.77
N ASP A 436 -7.67 -27.39 -35.94
CA ASP A 436 -7.44 -26.85 -34.60
C ASP A 436 -7.16 -27.99 -33.61
N LEU A 437 -5.88 -28.26 -33.36
CA LEU A 437 -5.42 -29.33 -32.48
C LEU A 437 -5.65 -29.02 -31.00
N THR A 438 -5.93 -27.77 -30.62
CA THR A 438 -6.25 -27.41 -29.22
C THR A 438 -7.53 -28.11 -28.74
N LYS A 439 -8.41 -28.52 -29.67
CA LYS A 439 -9.62 -29.29 -29.37
C LYS A 439 -9.34 -30.75 -28.98
N LEU A 440 -8.10 -31.21 -29.16
CA LEU A 440 -7.63 -32.54 -28.83
C LEU A 440 -6.83 -32.59 -27.52
N ASP A 441 -6.83 -31.51 -26.72
CA ASP A 441 -6.21 -31.52 -25.39
C ASP A 441 -6.75 -32.68 -24.53
N GLY A 442 -5.86 -33.61 -24.18
CA GLY A 442 -6.12 -34.83 -23.42
C GLY A 442 -6.60 -36.03 -24.26
N LYS A 443 -6.63 -35.94 -25.59
CA LYS A 443 -7.17 -36.96 -26.49
C LYS A 443 -6.13 -37.51 -27.47
N ALA A 444 -6.42 -38.66 -28.07
CA ALA A 444 -5.53 -39.30 -29.04
C ALA A 444 -5.67 -38.69 -30.44
N LEU A 445 -4.57 -38.68 -31.21
CA LEU A 445 -4.50 -38.12 -32.57
C LEU A 445 -5.42 -38.84 -33.56
N HIS A 446 -5.61 -40.15 -33.42
CA HIS A 446 -6.45 -40.98 -34.27
C HIS A 446 -7.96 -40.68 -34.15
N GLU A 447 -8.40 -39.83 -33.22
CA GLU A 447 -9.79 -39.32 -33.25
C GLU A 447 -10.06 -38.52 -34.54
N ILE A 448 -9.01 -38.03 -35.19
CA ILE A 448 -9.06 -37.43 -36.52
C ILE A 448 -8.51 -38.46 -37.53
N PRO A 449 -9.33 -38.99 -38.45
CA PRO A 449 -8.91 -40.01 -39.40
C PRO A 449 -7.70 -39.62 -40.26
N ALA A 450 -7.57 -38.33 -40.59
CA ALA A 450 -6.45 -37.80 -41.37
C ALA A 450 -5.08 -37.85 -40.64
N LEU A 451 -5.06 -38.08 -39.33
CA LEU A 451 -3.86 -38.08 -38.49
C LEU A 451 -3.47 -39.46 -37.98
N GLU A 452 -4.20 -40.52 -38.36
CA GLU A 452 -3.91 -41.89 -37.94
C GLU A 452 -2.53 -42.36 -38.44
N GLU A 453 -2.23 -42.09 -39.72
CA GLU A 453 -0.91 -42.38 -40.31
C GLU A 453 0.23 -41.65 -39.57
N PHE A 454 -0.03 -40.42 -39.14
CA PHE A 454 0.94 -39.59 -38.42
C PHE A 454 1.19 -40.13 -37.00
N GLU A 455 0.13 -40.51 -36.27
CA GLU A 455 0.25 -41.11 -34.93
C GLU A 455 1.04 -42.42 -34.97
N GLN A 456 0.74 -43.29 -35.94
CA GLN A 456 1.45 -44.55 -36.11
C GLN A 456 2.95 -44.31 -36.37
N ALA A 457 3.28 -43.36 -37.26
CA ALA A 457 4.66 -43.02 -37.55
C ALA A 457 5.41 -42.44 -36.34
N ILE A 458 4.74 -41.66 -35.48
CA ILE A 458 5.30 -41.18 -34.21
C ILE A 458 5.58 -42.35 -33.26
N LYS A 459 4.61 -43.27 -33.08
CA LYS A 459 4.77 -44.44 -32.21
C LYS A 459 5.95 -45.31 -32.65
N GLU A 460 6.08 -45.55 -33.96
CA GLU A 460 7.22 -46.25 -34.55
C GLU A 460 8.56 -45.52 -34.31
N GLY A 461 8.58 -44.19 -34.47
CA GLY A 461 9.77 -43.37 -34.22
C GLY A 461 10.28 -43.50 -32.79
N PHE A 462 9.38 -43.37 -31.80
CA PHE A 462 9.72 -43.56 -30.40
C PHE A 462 10.08 -45.01 -30.05
N ALA A 463 9.45 -46.01 -30.67
CA ALA A 463 9.81 -47.42 -30.48
C ALA A 463 11.24 -47.70 -31.00
N THR A 464 11.58 -47.17 -32.18
CA THR A 464 12.91 -47.28 -32.78
C THR A 464 13.97 -46.61 -31.93
N MET A 465 13.66 -45.42 -31.39
CA MET A 465 14.55 -44.71 -30.45
C MET A 465 14.84 -45.55 -29.20
N LYS A 466 13.81 -46.12 -28.56
CA LYS A 466 13.98 -46.99 -27.38
C LYS A 466 14.81 -48.23 -27.69
N LEU A 467 14.64 -48.82 -28.86
CA LEU A 467 15.44 -49.96 -29.32
C LEU A 467 16.90 -49.58 -29.59
N SER A 468 17.17 -48.41 -30.17
CA SER A 468 18.55 -47.92 -30.40
C SER A 468 19.31 -47.63 -29.10
N ILE A 469 18.60 -47.15 -28.07
CA ILE A 469 19.16 -46.95 -26.72
C ILE A 469 19.42 -48.30 -26.04
N ALA A 470 18.56 -49.29 -26.25
CA ALA A 470 18.71 -50.63 -25.67
C ALA A 470 19.75 -51.50 -26.39
N ALA A 471 19.99 -51.29 -27.69
CA ALA A 471 20.96 -52.04 -28.49
C ALA A 471 22.40 -51.49 -28.40
N GLY A 472 22.56 -50.22 -28.01
CA GLY A 472 23.86 -49.60 -27.70
C GLY A 472 24.40 -50.03 -26.33
N GLY A 473 24.68 -51.32 -26.17
CA GLY A 473 25.53 -51.79 -25.07
C GLY A 473 26.97 -51.31 -25.31
N ASP A 474 27.58 -50.72 -24.28
CA ASP A 474 28.96 -50.20 -24.24
C ASP A 474 29.27 -48.93 -25.05
N ALA A 475 28.83 -47.77 -24.54
CA ALA A 475 29.56 -46.51 -24.72
C ALA A 475 29.25 -45.50 -23.59
N ALA A 476 29.71 -45.82 -22.37
CA ALA A 476 30.10 -44.77 -21.43
C ALA A 476 31.35 -44.07 -22.00
N THR A 477 31.20 -43.12 -22.94
CA THR A 477 32.17 -42.07 -23.31
C THR A 477 31.73 -41.30 -24.56
N VAL A 478 30.62 -40.56 -24.47
CA VAL A 478 30.58 -39.19 -25.01
C VAL A 478 29.71 -38.37 -24.06
N ASN A 479 30.37 -37.76 -23.08
CA ASN A 479 29.81 -36.63 -22.35
C ASN A 479 29.62 -35.49 -23.35
N THR A 480 28.41 -35.38 -23.92
CA THR A 480 27.85 -34.07 -24.26
C THR A 480 26.67 -33.88 -23.34
N GLU A 481 26.84 -33.00 -22.37
CA GLU A 481 25.86 -32.67 -21.35
C GLU A 481 24.51 -32.31 -22.00
N GLY A 482 23.44 -33.02 -21.61
CA GLY A 482 22.07 -32.50 -21.67
C GLY A 482 21.20 -32.81 -22.89
N ALA A 483 21.68 -33.55 -23.90
CA ALA A 483 20.84 -33.85 -25.07
C ALA A 483 20.10 -35.18 -24.89
N SER A 484 18.79 -35.11 -24.58
CA SER A 484 17.89 -36.27 -24.69
C SER A 484 18.01 -36.88 -26.09
N PRO A 485 18.03 -38.22 -26.22
CA PRO A 485 18.06 -38.87 -27.53
C PRO A 485 16.93 -38.36 -28.43
N VAL A 486 17.24 -38.10 -29.70
CA VAL A 486 16.31 -37.55 -30.69
C VAL A 486 16.23 -38.50 -31.88
N TRP A 487 15.02 -38.89 -32.27
CA TRP A 487 14.79 -39.59 -33.54
C TRP A 487 14.32 -38.60 -34.61
N GLN A 488 14.60 -38.92 -35.87
CA GLN A 488 14.15 -38.14 -37.02
C GLN A 488 13.64 -39.06 -38.14
N LYS A 489 12.53 -38.68 -38.77
CA LYS A 489 11.92 -39.43 -39.88
C LYS A 489 11.23 -38.47 -40.85
N GLN A 490 11.38 -38.72 -42.14
CA GLN A 490 10.55 -38.09 -43.17
C GLN A 490 9.27 -38.92 -43.30
N ILE A 491 8.12 -38.27 -43.17
CA ILE A 491 6.80 -38.90 -43.22
C ILE A 491 6.01 -38.21 -44.33
N GLN A 492 5.48 -38.98 -45.26
CA GLN A 492 4.62 -38.47 -46.32
C GLN A 492 3.20 -38.87 -46.00
N LEU A 493 2.34 -37.88 -45.74
CA LEU A 493 0.93 -38.08 -45.40
C LEU A 493 0.09 -38.02 -46.68
N HIS A 494 -0.94 -38.88 -46.78
CA HIS A 494 -1.86 -38.94 -47.93
C HIS A 494 -1.18 -39.39 -49.25
N ALA A 495 -0.36 -40.45 -49.20
CA ALA A 495 0.46 -40.87 -50.33
C ALA A 495 -0.29 -41.37 -51.58
N THR A 496 -1.61 -41.59 -51.54
CA THR A 496 -2.34 -42.20 -52.66
C THR A 496 -3.84 -41.92 -52.60
N ASN A 497 -4.31 -40.97 -53.41
CA ASN A 497 -5.64 -41.03 -54.01
C ASN A 497 -5.46 -40.85 -55.52
N GLU A 498 -5.49 -41.95 -56.29
CA GLU A 498 -5.38 -41.93 -57.77
C GLU A 498 -6.50 -41.13 -58.47
N PHE A 499 -7.48 -40.61 -57.70
CA PHE A 499 -8.66 -39.91 -58.21
C PHE A 499 -8.74 -38.42 -57.83
N GLU A 500 -7.91 -37.93 -56.90
CA GLU A 500 -7.92 -36.53 -56.49
C GLU A 500 -6.48 -35.97 -56.51
N ASN A 501 -6.31 -34.90 -57.27
CA ASN A 501 -5.05 -34.23 -57.60
C ASN A 501 -4.44 -33.45 -56.41
N GLU A 502 -4.48 -33.99 -55.18
CA GLU A 502 -3.84 -33.38 -54.02
C GLU A 502 -2.45 -33.98 -53.78
N LEU A 503 -1.41 -33.16 -53.89
CA LEU A 503 -0.06 -33.56 -53.49
C LEU A 503 -0.04 -33.80 -51.97
N GLY A 504 0.26 -35.03 -51.55
CA GLY A 504 0.42 -35.36 -50.14
C GLY A 504 1.50 -34.53 -49.45
N VAL A 505 1.22 -34.11 -48.21
CA VAL A 505 2.13 -33.28 -47.40
C VAL A 505 3.33 -34.11 -46.95
N THR A 506 4.53 -33.58 -47.16
CA THR A 506 5.77 -34.22 -46.72
C THR A 506 6.28 -33.52 -45.47
N LEU A 507 6.22 -34.22 -44.33
CA LEU A 507 6.68 -33.73 -43.04
C LEU A 507 8.07 -34.26 -42.69
N PHE A 508 8.90 -33.38 -42.16
CA PHE A 508 10.15 -33.75 -41.50
C PHE A 508 9.96 -33.72 -39.99
N VAL A 509 9.94 -34.89 -39.35
CA VAL A 509 9.53 -35.05 -37.96
C VAL A 509 10.72 -35.42 -37.07
N ARG A 510 10.80 -34.78 -35.92
CA ARG A 510 11.77 -35.03 -34.85
C ARG A 510 11.03 -35.29 -33.55
N GLY A 511 11.44 -36.30 -32.78
CA GLY A 511 10.83 -36.59 -31.49
C GLY A 511 11.85 -36.91 -30.39
N THR A 512 11.54 -36.51 -29.16
CA THR A 512 12.36 -36.74 -27.97
C THR A 512 11.51 -36.86 -26.70
N GLU A 513 12.04 -37.46 -25.64
CA GLU A 513 11.40 -37.46 -24.31
C GLU A 513 11.82 -36.21 -23.53
N LEU A 514 10.83 -35.36 -23.20
CA LEU A 514 11.03 -34.13 -22.43
C LEU A 514 11.07 -34.41 -20.92
N ALA A 515 10.25 -35.36 -20.47
CA ALA A 515 10.19 -35.88 -19.11
C ALA A 515 9.70 -37.35 -19.15
N PRO A 516 9.79 -38.13 -18.05
CA PRO A 516 9.41 -39.55 -18.05
C PRO A 516 8.00 -39.84 -18.59
N ASP A 517 7.07 -38.90 -18.43
CA ASP A 517 5.68 -39.01 -18.87
C ASP A 517 5.32 -38.07 -20.04
N LEU A 518 6.28 -37.29 -20.57
CA LEU A 518 6.04 -36.30 -21.62
C LEU A 518 6.99 -36.48 -22.80
N LYS A 519 6.41 -36.62 -23.99
CA LYS A 519 7.13 -36.72 -25.27
C LYS A 519 6.89 -35.45 -26.07
N MET A 520 7.94 -34.91 -26.69
CA MET A 520 7.85 -33.75 -27.57
C MET A 520 8.10 -34.19 -29.01
N VAL A 521 7.26 -33.74 -29.93
CA VAL A 521 7.42 -33.93 -31.37
C VAL A 521 7.41 -32.57 -32.05
N VAL A 522 8.41 -32.34 -32.90
CA VAL A 522 8.52 -31.16 -33.74
C VAL A 522 8.51 -31.61 -35.19
N PHE A 523 7.70 -30.98 -36.03
CA PHE A 523 7.56 -31.34 -37.44
C PHE A 523 7.49 -30.11 -38.34
N ASP A 524 8.12 -30.20 -39.50
CA ASP A 524 8.19 -29.11 -40.49
C ASP A 524 7.61 -29.59 -41.83
N ASP A 525 6.91 -28.70 -42.54
CA ASP A 525 6.38 -28.99 -43.87
C ASP A 525 7.46 -28.71 -44.93
N ILE A 526 7.99 -29.78 -45.53
CA ILE A 526 9.06 -29.71 -46.53
C ILE A 526 8.55 -30.01 -47.95
N THR A 527 7.24 -29.96 -48.18
CA THR A 527 6.62 -30.33 -49.46
C THR A 527 7.19 -29.54 -50.63
N ASP A 528 7.30 -28.21 -50.50
CA ASP A 528 7.85 -27.32 -51.53
C ASP A 528 9.35 -27.54 -51.76
N VAL A 529 10.10 -27.83 -50.69
CA VAL A 529 11.54 -28.09 -50.78
C VAL A 529 11.80 -29.38 -51.54
N VAL A 530 11.04 -30.43 -51.24
CA VAL A 530 11.17 -31.74 -51.89
C VAL A 530 10.73 -31.68 -53.36
N SER A 531 9.66 -30.95 -53.69
CA SER A 531 9.20 -30.78 -55.07
C SER A 531 10.20 -29.98 -55.92
N ALA A 532 10.77 -28.90 -55.36
CA ALA A 532 11.80 -28.09 -56.01
C ALA A 532 13.08 -28.90 -56.28
N GLN A 533 13.55 -29.69 -55.31
CA GLN A 533 14.70 -30.58 -55.49
C GLN A 533 14.47 -31.60 -56.62
N ARG A 534 13.28 -32.21 -56.69
CA ARG A 534 12.92 -33.11 -57.79
C ARG A 534 12.96 -32.40 -59.15
N SER A 535 12.44 -31.17 -59.24
CA SER A 535 12.45 -30.39 -60.48
C SER A 535 13.87 -30.05 -60.95
N ILE A 536 14.76 -29.65 -60.03
CA ILE A 536 16.16 -29.31 -60.36
C ILE A 536 16.89 -30.55 -60.89
N ALA A 537 16.77 -31.68 -60.18
CA ALA A 537 17.38 -32.94 -60.60
C ALA A 537 16.88 -33.37 -61.99
N TRP A 538 15.59 -33.19 -62.27
CA TRP A 538 15.01 -33.51 -63.57
C TRP A 538 15.53 -32.60 -64.71
N SER A 539 15.69 -31.30 -64.44
CA SER A 539 16.27 -30.34 -65.39
C SER A 539 17.74 -30.66 -65.73
N GLU A 540 18.53 -31.12 -64.77
CA GLU A 540 19.92 -31.53 -64.99
C GLU A 540 20.00 -32.80 -65.86
N VAL A 541 19.21 -33.82 -65.51
CA VAL A 541 19.13 -35.08 -66.27
C VAL A 541 18.71 -34.83 -67.72
N ALA A 542 17.69 -33.99 -67.95
CA ALA A 542 17.20 -33.67 -69.29
C ALA A 542 18.25 -32.95 -70.15
N ARG A 543 19.02 -32.01 -69.59
CA ARG A 543 20.10 -31.32 -70.31
C ARG A 543 21.20 -32.29 -70.77
N ARG A 544 21.60 -33.21 -69.89
CA ARG A 544 22.65 -34.19 -70.19
C ARG A 544 22.21 -35.15 -71.29
N LEU A 545 21.01 -35.71 -71.17
CA LEU A 545 20.44 -36.60 -72.18
C LEU A 545 20.33 -35.92 -73.55
N ALA A 546 19.93 -34.65 -73.61
CA ALA A 546 19.80 -33.96 -74.88
C ALA A 546 21.14 -33.79 -75.61
N HIS A 547 22.22 -33.50 -74.88
CA HIS A 547 23.57 -33.45 -75.46
C HIS A 547 24.05 -34.84 -75.91
N GLU A 548 23.81 -35.87 -75.09
CA GLU A 548 24.24 -37.24 -75.40
C GLU A 548 23.47 -37.83 -76.59
N ILE A 549 22.21 -37.46 -76.84
CA ILE A 549 21.42 -37.91 -78.00
C ILE A 549 21.74 -37.09 -79.27
N LYS A 550 22.07 -35.80 -79.18
CA LYS A 550 22.45 -34.98 -80.35
C LYS A 550 23.76 -35.46 -81.01
N ASN A 551 24.67 -36.00 -80.20
CA ASN A 551 25.98 -36.49 -80.62
C ASN A 551 25.92 -37.65 -81.64
N PRO A 552 25.13 -38.72 -81.46
CA PRO A 552 24.97 -39.77 -82.46
C PRO A 552 24.10 -39.36 -83.65
N LEU A 553 23.11 -38.46 -83.47
CA LEU A 553 22.22 -38.04 -84.56
C LEU A 553 22.94 -37.26 -85.67
N THR A 554 23.91 -36.41 -85.32
CA THR A 554 24.59 -35.54 -86.30
C THR A 554 25.44 -36.33 -87.32
N PRO A 555 26.27 -37.32 -86.91
CA PRO A 555 26.98 -38.20 -87.83
C PRO A 555 26.07 -39.12 -88.64
N ILE A 556 24.93 -39.57 -88.09
CA ILE A 556 23.95 -40.37 -88.85
C ILE A 556 23.37 -39.53 -90.00
N GLN A 557 23.01 -38.27 -89.74
CA GLN A 557 22.56 -37.33 -90.77
C GLN A 557 23.63 -37.12 -91.85
N LEU A 558 24.87 -36.78 -91.45
CA LEU A 558 25.97 -36.53 -92.39
C LEU A 558 26.37 -37.78 -93.19
N SER A 559 26.27 -38.97 -92.60
CA SER A 559 26.57 -40.23 -93.30
C SER A 559 25.51 -40.53 -94.36
N ALA A 560 24.24 -40.27 -94.06
CA ALA A 560 23.15 -40.35 -95.01
C ALA A 560 23.36 -39.33 -96.16
N GLU A 561 23.53 -38.04 -95.85
CA GLU A 561 23.81 -37.00 -96.86
C GLU A 561 25.05 -37.32 -97.72
N ARG A 562 26.09 -37.88 -97.10
CA ARG A 562 27.32 -38.29 -97.81
C ARG A 562 27.11 -39.50 -98.72
N LEU A 563 26.28 -40.48 -98.31
CA LEU A 563 25.91 -41.61 -99.17
C LEU A 563 25.16 -41.11 -100.41
N GLN A 564 24.21 -40.18 -100.23
CA GLN A 564 23.47 -39.55 -101.30
C GLN A 564 24.41 -38.82 -102.27
N HIS A 565 25.30 -37.96 -101.76
CA HIS A 565 26.21 -37.18 -102.59
C HIS A 565 27.29 -38.01 -103.30
N LYS A 566 27.81 -39.08 -102.66
CA LYS A 566 28.92 -39.88 -103.23
C LYS A 566 28.44 -40.87 -104.30
N LEU A 567 27.20 -41.34 -104.20
CA LEU A 567 26.62 -42.32 -105.12
C LEU A 567 25.71 -41.69 -106.18
N ALA A 568 25.47 -40.38 -106.11
CA ALA A 568 24.75 -39.61 -107.13
C ALA A 568 25.40 -39.81 -108.53
N GLY A 569 24.57 -40.15 -109.52
CA GLY A 569 25.00 -40.39 -110.90
C GLY A 569 25.88 -41.64 -111.13
N SER A 570 26.12 -42.47 -110.12
CA SER A 570 26.93 -43.71 -110.23
C SER A 570 26.09 -45.00 -110.21
N LEU A 571 24.76 -44.88 -110.15
CA LEU A 571 23.80 -45.97 -109.98
C LEU A 571 22.78 -45.99 -111.15
N SER A 572 22.07 -47.11 -111.31
CA SER A 572 20.94 -47.16 -112.24
C SER A 572 19.78 -46.26 -111.74
N PRO A 573 18.89 -45.76 -112.63
CA PRO A 573 17.82 -44.84 -112.24
C PRO A 573 16.92 -45.36 -111.10
N GLU A 574 16.55 -46.65 -111.13
CA GLU A 574 15.75 -47.27 -110.05
C GLU A 574 16.50 -47.35 -108.71
N GLN A 575 17.81 -47.63 -108.75
CA GLN A 575 18.65 -47.70 -107.55
C GLN A 575 18.92 -46.32 -106.95
N GLU A 576 19.07 -45.30 -107.79
CA GLU A 576 19.25 -43.91 -107.36
C GLU A 576 17.97 -43.35 -106.72
N GLU A 577 16.79 -43.63 -107.29
CA GLU A 577 15.51 -43.26 -106.68
C GLU A 577 15.28 -43.97 -105.33
N MET A 578 15.57 -45.27 -105.25
CA MET A 578 15.47 -46.03 -104.01
C MET A 578 16.44 -45.52 -102.93
N LEU A 579 17.68 -45.18 -103.31
CA LEU A 579 18.67 -44.60 -102.41
C LEU A 579 18.20 -43.23 -101.92
N ASN A 580 17.83 -42.32 -102.82
CA ASN A 580 17.35 -40.99 -102.45
C ASN A 580 16.18 -41.07 -101.47
N ARG A 581 15.15 -41.88 -101.78
CA ARG A 581 14.00 -42.05 -100.89
C ARG A 581 14.38 -42.60 -99.51
N SER A 582 15.29 -43.57 -99.45
CA SER A 582 15.75 -44.16 -98.18
C SER A 582 16.58 -43.16 -97.37
N THR A 583 17.43 -42.40 -98.04
CA THR A 583 18.33 -41.43 -97.41
C THR A 583 17.55 -40.20 -96.93
N ASP A 584 16.60 -39.70 -97.72
CA ASP A 584 15.68 -38.63 -97.35
C ASP A 584 14.79 -39.04 -96.17
N THR A 585 14.37 -40.31 -96.11
CA THR A 585 13.64 -40.84 -94.96
C THR A 585 14.49 -40.83 -93.70
N ILE A 586 15.76 -41.26 -93.77
CA ILE A 586 16.70 -41.23 -92.63
C ILE A 586 16.96 -39.79 -92.19
N ILE A 587 17.25 -38.88 -93.13
CA ILE A 587 17.47 -37.45 -92.83
C ILE A 587 16.22 -36.85 -92.18
N GLY A 588 15.02 -37.16 -92.69
CA GLY A 588 13.76 -36.72 -92.13
C GLY A 588 13.53 -37.22 -90.70
N GLN A 589 13.79 -38.49 -90.42
CA GLN A 589 13.65 -39.08 -89.08
C GLN A 589 14.68 -38.53 -88.08
N VAL A 590 15.92 -38.34 -88.53
CA VAL A 590 16.97 -37.73 -87.70
C VAL A 590 16.66 -36.27 -87.39
N ARG A 591 16.08 -35.52 -88.36
CA ARG A 591 15.61 -34.15 -88.14
C ARG A 591 14.48 -34.10 -87.11
N ALA A 592 13.48 -34.97 -87.22
CA ALA A 592 12.39 -35.08 -86.24
C ALA A 592 12.89 -35.44 -84.84
N MET A 593 13.84 -36.38 -84.72
CA MET A 593 14.47 -36.71 -83.43
C MET A 593 15.28 -35.53 -82.86
N LYS A 594 16.00 -34.79 -83.70
CA LYS A 594 16.76 -33.61 -83.29
C LYS A 594 15.84 -32.49 -82.78
N GLU A 595 14.69 -32.30 -83.41
CA GLU A 595 13.64 -31.37 -82.95
C GLU A 595 13.08 -31.81 -81.59
N MET A 596 12.65 -33.07 -81.44
CA MET A 596 12.14 -33.60 -80.17
C MET A 596 13.15 -33.47 -79.01
N VAL A 597 14.43 -33.72 -79.28
CA VAL A 597 15.50 -33.59 -78.29
C VAL A 597 15.77 -32.12 -77.91
N ASN A 598 15.67 -31.20 -78.88
CA ASN A 598 15.76 -29.77 -78.58
C ASN A 598 14.57 -29.29 -77.75
N ASP A 599 13.34 -29.71 -78.09
CA ASP A 599 12.13 -29.40 -77.33
C ASP A 599 12.24 -29.88 -75.88
N PHE A 600 12.73 -31.11 -75.68
CA PHE A 600 12.94 -31.68 -74.35
C PHE A 600 14.00 -30.91 -73.54
N ARG A 601 15.10 -30.50 -74.17
CA ARG A 601 16.11 -29.65 -73.54
C ARG A 601 15.54 -28.29 -73.16
N ASP A 602 14.76 -27.68 -74.04
CA ASP A 602 14.26 -26.33 -73.87
C ASP A 602 13.14 -26.28 -72.81
N PHE A 603 12.35 -27.35 -72.67
CA PHE A 603 11.48 -27.58 -71.51
C PHE A 603 12.26 -27.62 -70.17
N ALA A 604 13.42 -28.27 -70.16
CA ALA A 604 14.28 -28.36 -68.98
C ALA A 604 15.04 -27.07 -68.67
N LYS A 605 15.24 -26.20 -69.67
CA LYS A 605 16.07 -24.99 -69.61
C LYS A 605 15.27 -23.69 -69.66
N THR A 606 13.96 -23.71 -69.41
CA THR A 606 13.12 -22.50 -69.33
C THR A 606 13.77 -21.53 -68.31
N PRO A 607 14.34 -20.40 -68.75
CA PRO A 607 14.95 -19.43 -67.84
C PRO A 607 13.85 -18.75 -67.03
N ALA A 608 14.19 -18.27 -65.82
CA ALA A 608 13.26 -17.48 -65.02
C ALA A 608 12.75 -16.27 -65.85
N PRO A 609 11.43 -16.01 -65.89
CA PRO A 609 10.85 -15.01 -66.76
C PRO A 609 11.31 -13.60 -66.36
N GLN A 610 11.70 -12.79 -67.36
CA GLN A 610 11.98 -11.38 -67.14
C GLN A 610 10.70 -10.57 -67.33
N LEU A 611 9.93 -10.42 -66.25
CA LEU A 611 8.64 -9.73 -66.27
C LEU A 611 8.81 -8.24 -66.60
N LYS A 612 8.26 -7.82 -67.73
CA LYS A 612 8.17 -6.42 -68.17
C LYS A 612 6.71 -6.09 -68.49
N PRO A 613 6.31 -4.80 -68.48
CA PRO A 613 5.01 -4.40 -69.02
C PRO A 613 4.91 -4.79 -70.50
N VAL A 614 3.94 -5.63 -70.84
CA VAL A 614 3.71 -6.14 -72.19
C VAL A 614 2.22 -6.03 -72.52
N SER A 615 1.91 -5.37 -73.64
CA SER A 615 0.58 -5.38 -74.22
C SER A 615 0.30 -6.73 -74.89
N ILE A 616 -0.60 -7.53 -74.32
CA ILE A 616 -1.01 -8.81 -74.91
C ILE A 616 -1.61 -8.61 -76.30
N ASN A 617 -2.36 -7.54 -76.54
CA ASN A 617 -2.94 -7.25 -77.83
C ASN A 617 -1.86 -6.99 -78.89
N ALA A 618 -0.85 -6.15 -78.58
CA ALA A 618 0.24 -5.85 -79.49
C ALA A 618 1.09 -7.10 -79.79
N LEU A 619 1.42 -7.89 -78.75
CA LEU A 619 2.18 -9.13 -78.92
C LEU A 619 1.41 -10.16 -79.77
N THR A 620 0.09 -10.29 -79.52
CA THR A 620 -0.76 -11.20 -80.29
C THR A 620 -0.84 -10.77 -81.76
N GLN A 621 -1.00 -9.47 -82.04
CA GLN A 621 -0.99 -8.93 -83.41
C GLN A 621 0.33 -9.18 -84.14
N GLU A 622 1.47 -8.98 -83.46
CA GLU A 622 2.79 -9.20 -84.04
C GLU A 622 2.97 -10.66 -84.49
N ILE A 623 2.51 -11.62 -83.68
CA ILE A 623 2.61 -13.05 -83.99
C ILE A 623 1.64 -13.43 -85.11
N LEU A 624 0.42 -12.89 -85.08
CA LEU A 624 -0.58 -13.13 -86.13
C LEU A 624 -0.10 -12.67 -87.51
N GLY A 625 0.74 -11.63 -87.60
CA GLY A 625 1.37 -11.20 -88.85
C GLY A 625 2.26 -12.25 -89.51
N LEU A 626 2.80 -13.21 -88.73
CA LEU A 626 3.57 -14.35 -89.27
C LEU A 626 2.68 -15.45 -89.88
N TYR A 627 1.36 -15.37 -89.67
CA TYR A 627 0.37 -16.33 -90.16
C TYR A 627 -0.55 -15.73 -91.24
N GLU A 628 -0.14 -14.64 -91.89
CA GLU A 628 -0.85 -14.03 -93.02
C GLU A 628 -1.10 -15.07 -94.13
N GLY A 629 -2.37 -15.41 -94.36
CA GLY A 629 -2.80 -16.45 -95.32
C GLY A 629 -3.56 -17.64 -94.70
N SER A 630 -3.57 -17.77 -93.36
CA SER A 630 -4.38 -18.78 -92.66
C SER A 630 -5.77 -18.24 -92.27
N PRO A 631 -6.82 -19.08 -92.22
CA PRO A 631 -8.16 -18.65 -91.79
C PRO A 631 -8.16 -18.36 -90.29
N LEU A 632 -7.95 -17.10 -89.90
CA LEU A 632 -7.90 -16.63 -88.51
C LEU A 632 -8.97 -15.56 -88.26
N ARG A 633 -9.73 -15.68 -87.17
CA ARG A 633 -10.69 -14.67 -86.70
C ARG A 633 -10.19 -14.05 -85.41
N VAL A 634 -9.83 -12.78 -85.48
CA VAL A 634 -9.17 -12.06 -84.38
C VAL A 634 -10.13 -11.07 -83.74
N ILE A 635 -10.36 -11.18 -82.44
CA ILE A 635 -11.22 -10.29 -81.64
C ILE A 635 -10.42 -9.80 -80.44
N LEU A 636 -9.80 -8.63 -80.57
CA LEU A 636 -8.98 -8.06 -79.49
C LEU A 636 -9.72 -6.90 -78.82
N ASP A 637 -9.88 -6.97 -77.50
CA ASP A 637 -10.51 -5.89 -76.73
C ASP A 637 -9.50 -4.75 -76.50
N PRO A 638 -9.75 -3.53 -77.03
CA PRO A 638 -8.83 -2.39 -76.89
C PRO A 638 -8.58 -1.94 -75.44
N HIS A 639 -9.45 -2.31 -74.49
CA HIS A 639 -9.36 -1.90 -73.08
C HIS A 639 -8.54 -2.85 -72.20
N CYS A 640 -7.84 -3.83 -72.79
CA CYS A 640 -6.97 -4.72 -72.02
C CYS A 640 -5.73 -3.95 -71.53
N PRO A 641 -5.49 -3.85 -70.20
CA PRO A 641 -4.28 -3.24 -69.67
C PRO A 641 -3.05 -4.11 -69.95
N ASP A 642 -1.86 -3.51 -69.85
CA ASP A 642 -0.61 -4.22 -69.95
C ASP A 642 -0.48 -5.26 -68.82
N ILE A 643 0.13 -6.40 -69.13
CA ILE A 643 0.43 -7.44 -68.15
C ILE A 643 1.92 -7.42 -67.82
N MET A 644 2.30 -7.87 -66.63
CA MET A 644 3.69 -8.14 -66.30
C MET A 644 4.09 -9.51 -66.84
N GLY A 645 4.86 -9.55 -67.93
CA GLY A 645 5.28 -10.81 -68.56
C GLY A 645 6.55 -10.72 -69.39
N ASP A 646 7.14 -11.88 -69.69
CA ASP A 646 8.29 -11.98 -70.59
C ASP A 646 7.79 -12.09 -72.04
N PRO A 647 8.04 -11.08 -72.89
CA PRO A 647 7.52 -11.05 -74.26
C PRO A 647 8.05 -12.20 -75.12
N THR A 648 9.22 -12.77 -74.81
CA THR A 648 9.80 -13.88 -75.58
C THR A 648 9.11 -15.19 -75.21
N GLN A 649 8.88 -15.43 -73.93
CA GLN A 649 8.20 -16.65 -73.46
C GLN A 649 6.72 -16.64 -73.81
N LEU A 650 6.04 -15.49 -73.66
CA LEU A 650 4.64 -15.34 -74.06
C LEU A 650 4.46 -15.50 -75.58
N ARG A 651 5.44 -15.05 -76.38
CA ARG A 651 5.45 -15.31 -77.82
C ARG A 651 5.48 -16.80 -78.13
N GLN A 652 6.32 -17.54 -77.43
CA GLN A 652 6.39 -19.00 -77.55
C GLN A 652 5.07 -19.67 -77.15
N VAL A 653 4.40 -19.19 -76.09
CA VAL A 653 3.08 -19.69 -75.68
C VAL A 653 2.04 -19.49 -76.79
N ILE A 654 1.91 -18.26 -77.29
CA ILE A 654 0.92 -17.92 -78.32
C ILE A 654 1.21 -18.71 -79.61
N HIS A 655 2.48 -18.79 -80.03
CA HIS A 655 2.90 -19.58 -81.19
C HIS A 655 2.54 -21.07 -81.04
N ASN A 656 2.87 -21.70 -79.92
CA ASN A 656 2.58 -23.11 -79.68
C ASN A 656 1.08 -23.40 -79.68
N LEU A 657 0.26 -22.51 -79.10
CA LEU A 657 -1.19 -22.66 -79.09
C LEU A 657 -1.79 -22.46 -80.49
N LEU A 658 -1.31 -21.48 -81.26
CA LEU A 658 -1.75 -21.24 -82.63
C LEU A 658 -1.36 -22.39 -83.57
N GLN A 659 -0.14 -22.92 -83.44
CA GLN A 659 0.31 -24.08 -84.21
C GLN A 659 -0.52 -25.32 -83.88
N ASN A 660 -0.76 -25.58 -82.59
CA ASN A 660 -1.62 -26.68 -82.17
C ASN A 660 -3.05 -26.55 -82.71
N ALA A 661 -3.61 -25.33 -82.72
CA ALA A 661 -4.93 -25.04 -83.27
C ALA A 661 -5.02 -25.24 -84.79
N GLN A 662 -4.00 -24.83 -85.55
CA GLN A 662 -3.95 -25.01 -87.02
C GLN A 662 -3.82 -26.47 -87.42
N ASP A 663 -2.91 -27.20 -86.77
CA ASP A 663 -2.76 -28.64 -87.00
C ASP A 663 -4.07 -29.40 -86.72
N ALA A 664 -4.80 -29.00 -85.67
CA ALA A 664 -6.07 -29.62 -85.30
C ALA A 664 -7.16 -29.39 -86.36
N ILE A 665 -7.15 -28.25 -87.05
CA ILE A 665 -8.06 -27.97 -88.17
C ILE A 665 -7.71 -28.80 -89.40
N LEU A 666 -6.42 -28.99 -89.71
CA LEU A 666 -5.97 -29.80 -90.84
C LEU A 666 -6.39 -31.27 -90.70
N GLU A 667 -6.44 -31.79 -89.47
CA GLU A 667 -6.85 -33.16 -89.15
C GLU A 667 -8.37 -33.33 -88.91
N GLY A 668 -9.13 -32.22 -88.81
CA GLY A 668 -10.55 -32.21 -88.44
C GLY A 668 -11.54 -32.20 -89.63
N SER A 669 -12.81 -32.51 -89.34
CA SER A 669 -13.88 -32.57 -90.35
C SER A 669 -14.45 -31.20 -90.76
N HIS A 670 -14.18 -30.14 -89.98
CA HIS A 670 -14.67 -28.78 -90.20
C HIS A 670 -13.57 -27.84 -90.71
N GLN A 671 -13.07 -28.10 -91.92
CA GLN A 671 -11.93 -27.39 -92.52
C GLN A 671 -12.21 -25.91 -92.92
N ASN A 672 -13.47 -25.45 -92.87
CA ASN A 672 -13.87 -24.10 -93.32
C ASN A 672 -14.06 -23.08 -92.19
N GLU A 673 -13.94 -23.46 -90.91
CA GLU A 673 -14.04 -22.51 -89.79
C GLU A 673 -12.65 -21.98 -89.37
N PRO A 674 -12.50 -20.65 -89.18
CA PRO A 674 -11.22 -20.06 -88.78
C PRO A 674 -10.92 -20.27 -87.29
N VAL A 675 -9.63 -20.40 -86.94
CA VAL A 675 -9.19 -20.34 -85.52
C VAL A 675 -9.57 -18.97 -84.97
N GLN A 676 -10.25 -18.95 -83.83
CA GLN A 676 -10.61 -17.71 -83.14
C GLN A 676 -9.60 -17.38 -82.05
N VAL A 677 -9.04 -16.17 -82.10
CA VAL A 677 -8.21 -15.60 -81.03
C VAL A 677 -8.96 -14.43 -80.41
N LYS A 678 -9.22 -14.51 -79.10
CA LYS A 678 -9.98 -13.50 -78.36
C LYS A 678 -9.21 -13.01 -77.13
N THR A 679 -9.13 -11.70 -76.93
CA THR A 679 -8.72 -11.09 -75.66
C THR A 679 -9.90 -10.38 -75.02
N GLU A 680 -10.07 -10.51 -73.70
CA GLU A 680 -11.13 -9.83 -72.95
C GLU A 680 -10.66 -9.48 -71.53
N LEU A 681 -11.09 -8.33 -71.01
CA LEU A 681 -10.93 -7.97 -69.61
C LEU A 681 -12.02 -8.67 -68.79
N VAL A 682 -11.63 -9.42 -67.76
CA VAL A 682 -12.56 -10.17 -66.89
C VAL A 682 -12.32 -9.85 -65.42
N HIS A 683 -13.38 -9.86 -64.62
CA HIS A 683 -13.27 -9.70 -63.17
C HIS A 683 -12.91 -11.03 -62.51
N TYR A 684 -11.93 -11.00 -61.61
CA TYR A 684 -11.43 -12.17 -60.90
C TYR A 684 -11.40 -11.91 -59.39
N GLY A 685 -12.54 -12.14 -58.75
CA GLY A 685 -12.67 -12.09 -57.29
C GLY A 685 -12.62 -10.69 -56.67
N GLU A 686 -12.79 -10.66 -55.36
CA GLU A 686 -12.82 -9.45 -54.53
C GLU A 686 -11.80 -9.62 -53.39
N ALA A 687 -10.82 -8.72 -53.31
CA ALA A 687 -9.84 -8.71 -52.23
C ALA A 687 -9.92 -7.34 -51.54
N ASN A 688 -10.17 -7.34 -50.23
CA ASN A 688 -10.35 -6.12 -49.42
C ASN A 688 -11.44 -5.16 -49.95
N GLY A 689 -12.54 -5.67 -50.51
CA GLY A 689 -13.64 -4.86 -51.03
C GLY A 689 -13.37 -4.18 -52.38
N ILE A 690 -12.29 -4.54 -53.06
CA ILE A 690 -11.91 -4.02 -54.39
C ILE A 690 -12.01 -5.18 -55.39
N MET A 691 -12.80 -5.00 -56.45
CA MET A 691 -12.87 -5.95 -57.56
C MET A 691 -11.53 -5.99 -58.30
N GLN A 692 -10.94 -7.17 -58.43
CA GLN A 692 -9.71 -7.34 -59.19
C GLN A 692 -10.03 -7.67 -60.65
N ASN A 693 -9.26 -7.07 -61.57
CA ASN A 693 -9.36 -7.31 -63.00
C ASN A 693 -8.25 -8.26 -63.45
N ALA A 694 -8.51 -9.04 -64.49
CA ALA A 694 -7.56 -9.94 -65.12
C ALA A 694 -7.76 -9.91 -66.65
N VAL A 695 -6.68 -10.10 -67.41
CA VAL A 695 -6.75 -10.19 -68.87
C VAL A 695 -6.85 -11.66 -69.26
N ARG A 696 -7.89 -12.02 -70.02
CA ARG A 696 -8.06 -13.38 -70.55
C ARG A 696 -7.69 -13.42 -72.03
N LEU A 697 -6.74 -14.28 -72.38
CA LEU A 697 -6.44 -14.67 -73.75
C LEU A 697 -7.08 -16.03 -74.04
N THR A 698 -7.85 -16.14 -75.12
CA THR A 698 -8.53 -17.36 -75.54
C THR A 698 -8.16 -17.70 -76.97
N ILE A 699 -7.78 -18.94 -77.21
CA ILE A 699 -7.58 -19.50 -78.56
C ILE A 699 -8.54 -20.68 -78.69
N SER A 700 -9.37 -20.65 -79.74
CA SER A 700 -10.40 -21.66 -80.02
C SER A 700 -10.26 -22.17 -81.45
N ASP A 701 -10.22 -23.48 -81.62
CA ASP A 701 -10.18 -24.14 -82.92
C ASP A 701 -11.49 -24.87 -83.22
N SER A 702 -11.62 -25.35 -84.45
CA SER A 702 -12.71 -26.20 -84.97
C SER A 702 -12.21 -27.61 -85.32
N GLY A 703 -11.16 -28.08 -84.66
CA GLY A 703 -10.55 -29.38 -84.90
C GLY A 703 -11.32 -30.54 -84.26
N SER A 704 -10.67 -31.70 -84.14
CA SER A 704 -11.26 -32.92 -83.57
C SER A 704 -11.40 -32.92 -82.02
N GLY A 705 -10.87 -31.90 -81.34
CA GLY A 705 -10.86 -31.79 -79.88
C GLY A 705 -10.06 -32.90 -79.18
N PHE A 706 -10.27 -33.09 -77.87
CA PHE A 706 -9.55 -34.07 -77.06
C PHE A 706 -10.44 -35.22 -76.58
N PRO A 707 -10.04 -36.49 -76.71
CA PRO A 707 -10.67 -37.59 -75.98
C PRO A 707 -10.61 -37.35 -74.47
N ALA A 708 -11.66 -37.72 -73.72
CA ALA A 708 -11.75 -37.44 -72.27
C ALA A 708 -10.53 -37.93 -71.45
N LYS A 709 -9.97 -39.09 -71.82
CA LYS A 709 -8.76 -39.64 -71.19
C LYS A 709 -7.50 -38.80 -71.42
N ILE A 710 -7.41 -38.11 -72.55
CA ILE A 710 -6.26 -37.29 -72.95
C ILE A 710 -6.43 -35.87 -72.41
N LEU A 711 -7.66 -35.33 -72.39
CA LEU A 711 -7.95 -34.00 -71.86
C LEU A 711 -7.49 -33.84 -70.39
N ALA A 712 -7.71 -34.85 -69.56
CA ALA A 712 -7.30 -34.84 -68.15
C ALA A 712 -5.77 -34.78 -67.96
N ARG A 713 -5.02 -35.24 -68.96
CA ARG A 713 -3.55 -35.34 -68.94
C ARG A 713 -2.90 -34.45 -70.00
N ALA A 714 -3.64 -33.50 -70.58
CA ALA A 714 -3.21 -32.75 -71.76
C ALA A 714 -1.98 -31.86 -71.53
N PHE A 715 -1.72 -31.50 -70.27
CA PHE A 715 -0.53 -30.73 -69.88
C PHE A 715 0.62 -31.59 -69.36
N GLU A 716 0.46 -32.92 -69.27
CA GLU A 716 1.56 -33.80 -68.92
C GLU A 716 2.54 -33.93 -70.10
N PRO A 717 3.86 -34.01 -69.85
CA PRO A 717 4.83 -34.23 -70.91
C PRO A 717 4.57 -35.53 -71.71
N TYR A 718 4.82 -35.48 -73.02
CA TYR A 718 4.71 -36.60 -73.97
C TYR A 718 3.29 -37.11 -74.27
N VAL A 719 2.26 -36.44 -73.75
CA VAL A 719 0.87 -36.74 -74.10
C VAL A 719 0.55 -36.08 -75.44
N THR A 720 0.33 -36.89 -76.48
CA THR A 720 0.00 -36.43 -77.84
C THR A 720 -0.92 -37.43 -78.54
N THR A 721 -1.83 -36.93 -79.38
CA THR A 721 -2.66 -37.72 -80.30
C THR A 721 -2.10 -37.77 -81.72
N LYS A 722 -1.09 -36.94 -82.02
CA LYS A 722 -0.52 -36.77 -83.38
C LYS A 722 0.61 -37.75 -83.64
N SER A 723 0.65 -38.33 -84.85
CA SER A 723 1.68 -39.28 -85.29
C SER A 723 3.10 -38.68 -85.38
N LYS A 724 3.22 -37.36 -85.57
CA LYS A 724 4.50 -36.62 -85.62
C LYS A 724 4.68 -35.61 -84.46
N GLY A 725 3.78 -35.60 -83.47
CA GLY A 725 3.82 -34.62 -82.38
C GLY A 725 4.76 -35.05 -81.24
N THR A 726 5.49 -34.11 -80.64
CA THR A 726 6.41 -34.38 -79.53
C THR A 726 5.72 -34.50 -78.17
N GLY A 727 4.48 -34.01 -78.04
CA GLY A 727 3.71 -34.01 -76.78
C GLY A 727 4.27 -33.09 -75.69
N LEU A 728 5.24 -32.22 -76.01
CA LEU A 728 5.87 -31.31 -75.06
C LEU A 728 5.30 -29.88 -75.11
N GLY A 729 4.66 -29.49 -76.20
CA GLY A 729 4.22 -28.11 -76.43
C GLY A 729 3.25 -27.56 -75.36
N LEU A 730 2.23 -28.34 -74.98
CA LEU A 730 1.27 -27.92 -73.94
C LEU A 730 1.88 -27.94 -72.53
N ALA A 731 2.81 -28.86 -72.24
CA ALA A 731 3.54 -28.89 -70.98
C ALA A 731 4.44 -27.65 -70.81
N VAL A 732 5.11 -27.22 -71.88
CA VAL A 732 5.88 -25.97 -71.92
C VAL A 732 4.97 -24.76 -71.69
N VAL A 733 3.81 -24.74 -72.35
CA VAL A 733 2.83 -23.66 -72.17
C VAL A 733 2.36 -23.57 -70.71
N LYS A 734 2.00 -24.69 -70.08
CA LYS A 734 1.58 -24.71 -68.68
C LYS A 734 2.67 -24.16 -67.76
N LYS A 735 3.91 -24.63 -67.92
CA LYS A 735 5.05 -24.17 -67.13
C LYS A 735 5.31 -22.67 -67.27
N ILE A 736 5.35 -22.15 -68.50
CA ILE A 736 5.55 -20.71 -68.74
C ILE A 736 4.42 -19.90 -68.07
N ILE A 737 3.17 -20.33 -68.18
CA ILE A 737 2.03 -19.62 -67.58
C ILE A 737 2.06 -19.66 -66.05
N GLU A 738 2.45 -20.78 -65.44
CA GLU A 738 2.66 -20.91 -63.99
C GLU A 738 3.80 -20.01 -63.51
N ASP A 739 4.94 -19.97 -64.22
CA ASP A 739 6.08 -19.09 -63.91
C ASP A 739 5.69 -17.59 -64.00
N HIS A 740 4.67 -17.26 -64.80
CA HIS A 740 4.10 -15.92 -64.91
C HIS A 740 2.99 -15.62 -63.89
N SER A 741 2.76 -16.52 -62.93
CA SER A 741 1.67 -16.41 -61.94
C SER A 741 0.28 -16.25 -62.59
N ALA A 742 0.08 -16.86 -63.77
CA ALA A 742 -1.16 -16.86 -64.53
C ALA A 742 -1.80 -18.26 -64.50
N LYS A 743 -3.09 -18.34 -64.82
CA LYS A 743 -3.83 -19.63 -64.86
C LYS A 743 -4.11 -20.03 -66.29
N ILE A 744 -3.95 -21.31 -66.61
CA ILE A 744 -4.33 -21.89 -67.90
C ILE A 744 -5.42 -22.93 -67.73
N GLU A 745 -6.35 -22.97 -68.68
CA GLU A 745 -7.42 -23.95 -68.73
C GLU A 745 -7.63 -24.43 -70.17
N ILE A 746 -7.91 -25.73 -70.33
CA ILE A 746 -8.21 -26.37 -71.61
C ILE A 746 -9.54 -27.11 -71.51
N ARG A 747 -10.41 -26.92 -72.51
CA ARG A 747 -11.73 -27.57 -72.58
C ARG A 747 -12.08 -27.91 -74.02
N ASN A 748 -12.89 -28.95 -74.23
CA ASN A 748 -13.54 -29.17 -75.52
C ASN A 748 -14.69 -28.19 -75.73
N ARG A 749 -14.87 -27.74 -76.97
CA ARG A 749 -16.05 -27.01 -77.42
C ARG A 749 -17.11 -28.02 -77.82
N MET A 750 -18.30 -27.92 -77.24
CA MET A 750 -19.40 -28.85 -77.46
C MET A 750 -20.55 -28.15 -78.19
N GLN A 751 -21.17 -28.82 -79.15
CA GLN A 751 -22.46 -28.43 -79.73
C GLN A 751 -23.44 -29.60 -79.53
N GLY A 752 -24.27 -29.51 -78.50
CA GLY A 752 -25.02 -30.69 -78.02
C GLY A 752 -24.07 -31.70 -77.36
N GLU A 753 -24.09 -32.95 -77.83
CA GLU A 753 -23.17 -34.02 -77.38
C GLU A 753 -21.92 -34.17 -78.29
N GLU A 754 -21.84 -33.42 -79.38
CA GLU A 754 -20.75 -33.51 -80.35
C GLU A 754 -19.61 -32.53 -80.05
N VAL A 755 -18.36 -32.99 -80.16
CA VAL A 755 -17.16 -32.18 -79.98
C VAL A 755 -16.87 -31.45 -81.28
N ILE A 756 -16.95 -30.12 -81.25
CA ILE A 756 -16.75 -29.24 -82.42
C ILE A 756 -15.40 -28.50 -82.41
N GLY A 757 -14.49 -28.88 -81.51
CA GLY A 757 -13.15 -28.30 -81.40
C GLY A 757 -12.64 -28.20 -79.96
N ALA A 758 -11.52 -27.52 -79.77
CA ALA A 758 -10.97 -27.21 -78.44
C ALA A 758 -10.88 -25.70 -78.17
N LYS A 759 -10.80 -25.37 -76.88
CA LYS A 759 -10.63 -24.02 -76.36
C LYS A 759 -9.57 -24.03 -75.26
N VAL A 760 -8.56 -23.19 -75.44
CA VAL A 760 -7.55 -22.91 -74.42
C VAL A 760 -7.71 -21.46 -73.95
N SER A 761 -7.80 -21.26 -72.65
CA SER A 761 -7.92 -19.94 -72.03
C SER A 761 -6.83 -19.72 -71.00
N ILE A 762 -6.14 -18.59 -71.11
CA ILE A 762 -5.09 -18.13 -70.18
C ILE A 762 -5.59 -16.88 -69.48
N LEU A 763 -5.47 -16.84 -68.16
CA LEU A 763 -5.89 -15.74 -67.29
C LEU A 763 -4.68 -15.10 -66.62
N PHE A 764 -4.35 -13.87 -67.02
CA PHE A 764 -3.28 -13.07 -66.44
C PHE A 764 -3.84 -12.19 -65.32
N MET A 765 -3.41 -12.46 -64.09
CA MET A 765 -3.84 -11.74 -62.88
C MET A 765 -2.85 -10.63 -62.48
N ASN A 766 -1.59 -10.74 -62.90
CA ASN A 766 -0.54 -9.76 -62.61
C ASN A 766 -0.52 -8.67 -63.69
N LEU A 767 -1.43 -7.71 -63.56
CA LEU A 767 -1.50 -6.54 -64.44
C LEU A 767 -0.37 -5.56 -64.11
N ALA A 768 0.23 -4.96 -65.12
CA ALA A 768 1.10 -3.83 -64.92
C ALA A 768 0.25 -2.70 -64.30
N LYS A 769 0.56 -2.32 -63.06
CA LYS A 769 0.05 -1.07 -62.52
C LYS A 769 0.54 0.01 -63.47
N GLU A 770 -0.36 0.80 -64.03
CA GLU A 770 0.02 2.06 -64.68
C GLU A 770 1.03 2.72 -63.73
N ALA A 771 2.28 2.83 -64.18
CA ALA A 771 3.21 3.72 -63.51
C ALA A 771 2.51 5.09 -63.56
N ALA A 772 2.26 5.62 -62.37
CA ALA A 772 1.51 6.85 -62.11
C ALA A 772 1.84 7.99 -63.07
#